data_AF-A0AAV5HA59-F1
#
_entry.id   AF-A0AAV5HA59-F1
#
_cell.length_a   1.000
_cell.length_b   1.000
_cell.length_c   1.000
_cell.angle_alpha   90.00
_cell.angle_beta   90.00
_cell.angle_gamma   90.00
#
_symmetry.space_group_name_H-M   'P 1'
#
loop_
_entity.id
_entity.type
_entity.pdbx_description
1 polymer ?
#
loop_
_entity_poly.entity_id
_entity_poly.type
_entity_poly.pdbx_seq_one_letter_code
_entity_poly.pdbx_strand_id
1 'polypeptide(L)'
;MSLKTVYQPYFKIGAAVPAKVFEDHTAMGELCRQYDSITCENEMKPQFLLDEEENGSDPARYDRCPAVSFHSIGKYLDYAKEHGLKMRGHTLVWHNQTPRWFFAAGYRKEADAPLADRETMLARLEGYIRQVLDYVQSRYPGVIYAWDVVNEAVEDGALRRSLWTETVGEDFILQAFRFARKYADPSAALFYNDYDTFLPWKREVICEQVLKPLLSEGLADGMGMQSHMTMQTPSLEEYEKTVRTFGQLGLEIQVTELDIHNADPSRQSMEALAERYRDIFTILTRAKKEGTADITGVTFWGMQDDDSWLTGFRKERSYPLLFQNGFRPKAAYQAVLGVPGIVESDTPDRLPGGERFAFWEKTPVFVKEYHVNKSHPGASDDNDGSPEHPFATIQAAANLAGPGTRVWIHGGVYRECVRPVSGGSSPETMVSFEAYGDGEVIIKASEETKDFRPSQGWNLLSFDAPEKLPEGLQIWETRLNPGDFRGYNPFCAVNILHDRLYIEYDKTDMTTYLNRRGMVFCDGKPLQQVALYNQLSRTPGSYWVEANGQTVHFRLEDDSDPAVHCIELTCREQCFAPDIPFLSYIKVKGLTCAHAATGAPVPQRGAISCYRGHHWIIEDCKIEWSNGVGIDIGNECWHHSFIENQIIGHTVIRGCEIRDAGVCGIAGMFATDLLIEDNRIEGTGWQKMELSWEAGGIKVHNSINSLIRRNVFTKTFRADHLWMDVGNENNRITRNLFLDGIEQREAIFIECSRDGINLIDNNIFWNVEGRFQQADVPNEPGSTGWYKMEEPGVVNGYAVYGEGTDRLHVVNNFIGKCRSAGYFVKPVAFRIGANKRGGTSREARITNNLFYDCGEAAIKFPTRDNDAQGNLYVKMPGGYLRVLYPAPENCLDLQAWQEFYGFDREGQEGFFTIRVDTEKLTLEMEKADHVPGGRHHGTGRQEYTADPEKVLPVKASMETADDFYGTAPKERRVPGPFAVLEAGRVYDIDPRKHN
;
A
#
# COMPACT_ATOMS: atom_id res chain seq x y z
N MET A 1 4.48 -8.65 -2.67
CA MET A 1 5.93 -8.30 -2.73
C MET A 1 6.80 -9.56 -2.62
N SER A 2 7.94 -9.61 -3.32
CA SER A 2 8.86 -10.76 -3.34
C SER A 2 10.14 -10.49 -2.56
N LEU A 3 10.85 -11.55 -2.13
CA LEU A 3 12.11 -11.42 -1.39
C LEU A 3 13.17 -10.64 -2.18
N LYS A 4 13.40 -11.02 -3.44
CA LYS A 4 14.35 -10.32 -4.31
C LYS A 4 14.06 -8.83 -4.46
N THR A 5 12.78 -8.44 -4.53
CA THR A 5 12.40 -7.02 -4.64
C THR A 5 12.80 -6.25 -3.38
N VAL A 6 12.47 -6.76 -2.20
CA VAL A 6 12.73 -6.09 -0.92
C VAL A 6 14.21 -5.93 -0.62
N TYR A 7 15.01 -6.90 -1.03
CA TYR A 7 16.44 -6.94 -0.72
C TYR A 7 17.35 -6.41 -1.83
N GLN A 8 16.80 -6.05 -2.98
CA GLN A 8 17.54 -5.52 -4.13
C GLN A 8 18.52 -4.36 -3.78
N PRO A 9 18.20 -3.42 -2.87
CA PRO A 9 19.14 -2.36 -2.48
C PRO A 9 20.33 -2.84 -1.64
N TYR A 10 20.26 -4.05 -1.07
CA TYR A 10 21.22 -4.57 -0.11
C TYR A 10 22.08 -5.69 -0.70
N PHE A 11 21.46 -6.76 -1.18
CA PHE A 11 22.12 -7.97 -1.66
C PHE A 11 21.15 -8.88 -2.43
N LYS A 12 21.71 -9.83 -3.20
CA LYS A 12 20.91 -10.80 -3.96
C LYS A 12 20.26 -11.84 -3.05
N ILE A 13 19.06 -12.30 -3.41
CA ILE A 13 18.41 -13.43 -2.73
C ILE A 13 18.46 -14.66 -3.64
N GLY A 14 18.89 -15.81 -3.10
CA GLY A 14 19.04 -17.06 -3.86
C GLY A 14 18.40 -18.27 -3.20
N ALA A 15 18.28 -19.36 -3.97
CA ALA A 15 17.87 -20.66 -3.46
C ALA A 15 18.72 -21.79 -4.08
N ALA A 16 19.12 -22.75 -3.25
CA ALA A 16 19.59 -24.05 -3.71
C ALA A 16 18.39 -24.88 -4.18
N VAL A 17 18.44 -25.37 -5.42
CA VAL A 17 17.32 -26.08 -6.04
C VAL A 17 17.77 -27.46 -6.54
N PRO A 18 17.05 -28.55 -6.20
CA PRO A 18 17.26 -29.86 -6.81
C PRO A 18 16.64 -29.95 -8.21
N ALA A 19 17.10 -30.92 -9.01
CA ALA A 19 16.69 -31.04 -10.41
C ALA A 19 15.18 -31.24 -10.61
N LYS A 20 14.48 -31.81 -9.61
CA LYS A 20 13.02 -32.01 -9.60
C LYS A 20 12.23 -30.70 -9.68
N VAL A 21 12.83 -29.56 -9.29
CA VAL A 21 12.16 -28.24 -9.36
C VAL A 21 11.76 -27.88 -10.79
N PHE A 22 12.56 -28.29 -11.78
CA PHE A 22 12.27 -28.03 -13.20
C PHE A 22 11.20 -28.95 -13.80
N GLU A 23 10.65 -29.87 -13.00
CA GLU A 23 9.52 -30.73 -13.36
C GLU A 23 8.19 -30.21 -12.77
N ASP A 24 8.25 -29.19 -11.88
CA ASP A 24 7.09 -28.58 -11.23
C ASP A 24 6.93 -27.11 -11.65
N HIS A 25 5.90 -26.83 -12.45
CA HIS A 25 5.57 -25.48 -12.90
C HIS A 25 5.32 -24.48 -11.75
N THR A 26 4.80 -24.93 -10.61
CA THR A 26 4.58 -24.08 -9.44
C THR A 26 5.91 -23.67 -8.85
N ALA A 27 6.83 -24.62 -8.71
CA ALA A 27 8.17 -24.37 -8.19
C ALA A 27 8.97 -23.43 -9.10
N MET A 28 8.91 -23.64 -10.42
CA MET A 28 9.52 -22.75 -11.41
C MET A 28 8.95 -21.32 -11.34
N GLY A 29 7.63 -21.18 -11.19
CA GLY A 29 6.98 -19.88 -11.03
C GLY A 29 7.45 -19.14 -9.78
N GLU A 30 7.51 -19.83 -8.64
CA GLU A 30 7.97 -19.25 -7.39
C GLU A 30 9.47 -18.94 -7.37
N LEU A 31 10.28 -19.76 -8.05
CA LEU A 31 11.71 -19.53 -8.23
C LEU A 31 11.96 -18.17 -8.90
N CYS A 32 11.33 -17.95 -10.05
CA CYS A 32 11.42 -16.69 -10.78
C CYS A 32 10.80 -15.52 -10.03
N ARG A 33 9.76 -15.76 -9.23
CA ARG A 33 9.09 -14.70 -8.47
C ARG A 33 9.93 -14.22 -7.29
N GLN A 34 10.57 -15.13 -6.56
CA GLN A 34 11.15 -14.85 -5.25
C GLN A 34 12.66 -14.59 -5.24
N TYR A 35 13.42 -15.16 -6.18
CA TYR A 35 14.88 -15.22 -6.10
C TYR A 35 15.56 -14.56 -7.32
N ASP A 36 16.73 -13.96 -7.09
CA ASP A 36 17.64 -13.41 -8.10
C ASP A 36 18.60 -14.46 -8.67
N SER A 37 18.89 -15.50 -7.87
CA SER A 37 19.89 -16.49 -8.21
C SER A 37 19.55 -17.91 -7.76
N ILE A 38 20.14 -18.89 -8.43
CA ILE A 38 20.00 -20.31 -8.10
C ILE A 38 21.35 -20.97 -7.87
N THR A 39 21.34 -22.05 -7.10
CA THR A 39 22.50 -22.91 -6.85
C THR A 39 22.07 -24.37 -7.05
N CYS A 40 22.87 -25.18 -7.76
CA CYS A 40 22.58 -26.60 -7.85
C CYS A 40 22.81 -27.24 -6.48
N GLU A 41 21.87 -28.06 -5.99
CA GLU A 41 22.05 -28.74 -4.70
C GLU A 41 23.19 -29.76 -4.78
N ASN A 42 23.19 -30.58 -5.83
CA ASN A 42 24.16 -31.68 -5.98
C ASN A 42 24.82 -31.75 -7.35
N GLU A 43 24.12 -31.34 -8.39
CA GLU A 43 24.35 -31.69 -9.79
C GLU A 43 25.63 -31.09 -10.37
N MET A 44 26.20 -30.08 -9.71
CA MET A 44 27.44 -29.40 -10.09
C MET A 44 28.65 -29.84 -9.24
N LYS A 45 28.47 -30.79 -8.31
CA LYS A 45 29.57 -31.36 -7.52
C LYS A 45 30.44 -32.29 -8.38
N PRO A 46 31.75 -32.46 -8.07
CA PRO A 46 32.67 -33.21 -8.91
C PRO A 46 32.20 -34.63 -9.28
N GLN A 47 31.54 -35.35 -8.37
CA GLN A 47 31.02 -36.69 -8.67
C GLN A 47 30.02 -36.76 -9.84
N PHE A 48 29.32 -35.66 -10.16
CA PHE A 48 28.36 -35.60 -11.27
C PHE A 48 28.98 -35.02 -12.54
N LEU A 49 30.08 -34.27 -12.41
CA LEU A 49 30.78 -33.66 -13.53
C LEU A 49 31.92 -34.52 -14.05
N LEU A 50 32.49 -35.42 -13.24
CA LEU A 50 33.58 -36.31 -13.66
C LEU A 50 33.04 -37.54 -14.39
N ASP A 51 33.55 -37.80 -15.60
CA ASP A 51 33.11 -38.94 -16.42
C ASP A 51 33.93 -40.20 -16.07
N GLU A 52 33.39 -41.05 -15.20
CA GLU A 52 34.07 -42.24 -14.72
C GLU A 52 34.46 -43.22 -15.84
N GLU A 53 33.59 -43.40 -16.84
CA GLU A 53 33.81 -44.37 -17.91
C GLU A 53 34.93 -43.91 -18.85
N GLU A 54 34.88 -42.64 -19.26
CA GLU A 54 35.86 -42.08 -20.18
C GLU A 54 37.24 -41.93 -19.52
N ASN A 55 37.31 -41.50 -18.25
CA ASN A 55 38.59 -41.44 -17.53
C ASN A 55 39.24 -42.81 -17.36
N GLY A 56 38.43 -43.87 -17.16
CA GLY A 56 38.92 -45.24 -17.04
C GLY A 56 39.33 -45.91 -18.35
N SER A 57 38.86 -45.40 -19.51
CA SER A 57 39.10 -46.01 -20.82
C SER A 57 40.53 -45.76 -21.35
N ASP A 58 41.09 -44.57 -21.08
CA ASP A 58 42.46 -44.18 -21.43
C ASP A 58 43.11 -43.34 -20.31
N PRO A 59 43.53 -43.96 -19.19
CA PRO A 59 44.05 -43.21 -18.04
C PRO A 59 45.25 -42.32 -18.36
N ALA A 60 46.14 -42.77 -19.26
CA ALA A 60 47.34 -42.00 -19.63
C ALA A 60 47.00 -40.69 -20.34
N ARG A 61 45.93 -40.69 -21.17
CA ARG A 61 45.39 -39.47 -21.78
C ARG A 61 44.76 -38.56 -20.74
N TYR A 62 44.03 -39.11 -19.78
CA TYR A 62 43.21 -38.35 -18.83
C TYR A 62 43.95 -37.94 -17.55
N ASP A 63 45.16 -38.45 -17.27
CA ASP A 63 45.96 -38.08 -16.11
C ASP A 63 46.31 -36.58 -16.03
N ARG A 64 46.35 -35.88 -17.17
CA ARG A 64 46.66 -34.45 -17.25
C ARG A 64 45.43 -33.56 -17.43
N CYS A 65 44.31 -34.13 -17.84
CA CYS A 65 43.10 -33.40 -18.19
C CYS A 65 41.91 -34.35 -18.13
N PRO A 66 41.28 -34.56 -16.97
CA PRO A 66 40.25 -35.58 -16.78
C PRO A 66 39.05 -35.34 -17.67
N ALA A 67 38.39 -36.40 -18.12
CA ALA A 67 37.12 -36.30 -18.84
C ALA A 67 36.01 -35.78 -17.92
N VAL A 68 35.19 -34.86 -18.44
CA VAL A 68 34.06 -34.25 -17.72
C VAL A 68 32.78 -34.31 -18.56
N SER A 69 31.64 -34.40 -17.88
CA SER A 69 30.29 -34.39 -18.45
C SER A 69 29.46 -33.28 -17.82
N PHE A 70 28.75 -32.51 -18.66
CA PHE A 70 27.93 -31.38 -18.22
C PHE A 70 26.42 -31.65 -18.30
N HIS A 71 26.03 -32.91 -18.51
CA HIS A 71 24.63 -33.29 -18.69
C HIS A 71 23.76 -32.92 -17.48
N SER A 72 24.28 -33.08 -16.26
CA SER A 72 23.56 -32.81 -15.01
C SER A 72 23.22 -31.33 -14.81
N ILE A 73 24.02 -30.41 -15.34
CA ILE A 73 23.90 -28.97 -15.11
C ILE A 73 23.26 -28.20 -16.28
N GLY A 74 23.16 -28.81 -17.48
CA GLY A 74 22.65 -28.13 -18.67
C GLY A 74 21.27 -27.50 -18.46
N LYS A 75 20.33 -28.25 -17.84
CA LYS A 75 18.98 -27.76 -17.55
C LYS A 75 18.95 -26.49 -16.68
N TYR A 76 19.88 -26.37 -15.73
CA TYR A 76 19.97 -25.23 -14.83
C TYR A 76 20.48 -24.00 -15.57
N LEU A 77 21.56 -24.18 -16.36
CA LEU A 77 22.19 -23.12 -17.12
C LEU A 77 21.26 -22.56 -18.20
N ASP A 78 20.54 -23.46 -18.91
CA ASP A 78 19.53 -23.08 -19.90
C ASP A 78 18.40 -22.29 -19.24
N TYR A 79 17.85 -22.80 -18.14
CA TYR A 79 16.77 -22.14 -17.41
C TYR A 79 17.17 -20.76 -16.87
N ALA A 80 18.35 -20.67 -16.26
CA ALA A 80 18.84 -19.41 -15.73
C ALA A 80 19.05 -18.36 -16.83
N LYS A 81 19.59 -18.78 -17.98
CA LYS A 81 19.75 -17.91 -19.14
C LYS A 81 18.41 -17.45 -19.72
N GLU A 82 17.44 -18.36 -19.87
CA GLU A 82 16.12 -18.07 -20.43
C GLU A 82 15.35 -17.06 -19.57
N HIS A 83 15.45 -17.18 -18.24
CA HIS A 83 14.68 -16.37 -17.30
C HIS A 83 15.48 -15.23 -16.65
N GLY A 84 16.72 -14.99 -17.10
CA GLY A 84 17.57 -13.92 -16.58
C GLY A 84 18.02 -14.10 -15.12
N LEU A 85 17.97 -15.34 -14.60
CA LEU A 85 18.47 -15.66 -13.26
C LEU A 85 20.00 -15.74 -13.27
N LYS A 86 20.62 -15.36 -12.16
CA LYS A 86 22.04 -15.62 -11.93
C LYS A 86 22.26 -16.99 -11.29
N MET A 87 23.48 -17.49 -11.37
CA MET A 87 23.84 -18.76 -10.75
C MET A 87 25.10 -18.64 -9.90
N ARG A 88 25.09 -19.27 -8.72
CA ARG A 88 26.31 -19.54 -7.96
C ARG A 88 26.78 -20.95 -8.31
N GLY A 89 28.02 -21.07 -8.76
CA GLY A 89 28.64 -22.35 -9.09
C GLY A 89 29.12 -23.06 -7.84
N HIS A 90 28.42 -24.12 -7.44
CA HIS A 90 28.69 -24.87 -6.22
C HIS A 90 28.85 -26.37 -6.57
N THR A 91 30.06 -26.93 -6.57
CA THR A 91 31.37 -26.36 -6.21
C THR A 91 32.48 -27.04 -7.03
N LEU A 92 33.62 -26.38 -7.22
CA LEU A 92 34.74 -26.93 -7.99
C LEU A 92 35.52 -28.00 -7.21
N VAL A 93 35.80 -27.77 -5.93
CA VAL A 93 36.61 -28.68 -5.11
C VAL A 93 35.89 -28.97 -3.81
N TRP A 94 35.60 -30.26 -3.57
CA TRP A 94 35.04 -30.70 -2.30
C TRP A 94 35.52 -32.10 -1.92
N HIS A 95 35.65 -32.37 -0.63
CA HIS A 95 36.15 -33.65 -0.14
C HIS A 95 35.08 -34.75 -0.15
N ASN A 96 33.82 -34.41 0.13
CA ASN A 96 32.77 -35.40 0.38
C ASN A 96 32.20 -36.04 -0.89
N GLN A 97 31.98 -35.23 -1.94
CA GLN A 97 31.41 -35.68 -3.22
C GLN A 97 32.41 -35.52 -4.39
N THR A 98 33.66 -35.90 -4.13
CA THR A 98 34.65 -36.22 -5.19
C THR A 98 35.00 -37.70 -5.09
N PRO A 99 34.77 -38.49 -6.15
CA PRO A 99 34.86 -39.94 -6.06
C PRO A 99 36.31 -40.41 -5.86
N ARG A 100 36.51 -41.45 -5.03
CA ARG A 100 37.85 -41.98 -4.73
C ARG A 100 38.65 -42.38 -5.97
N TRP A 101 37.99 -42.91 -6.99
CA TRP A 101 38.64 -43.33 -8.24
C TRP A 101 39.38 -42.17 -8.91
N PHE A 102 38.92 -40.93 -8.73
CA PHE A 102 39.57 -39.73 -9.26
C PHE A 102 40.95 -39.47 -8.65
N PHE A 103 41.19 -39.97 -7.43
CA PHE A 103 42.47 -39.86 -6.73
C PHE A 103 43.37 -41.07 -6.92
N ALA A 104 42.86 -42.15 -7.51
CA ALA A 104 43.60 -43.38 -7.70
C ALA A 104 44.50 -43.30 -8.94
N ALA A 105 45.69 -43.90 -8.84
CA ALA A 105 46.57 -44.10 -9.98
C ALA A 105 45.86 -44.98 -11.03
N GLY A 106 45.75 -44.45 -12.25
CA GLY A 106 45.04 -45.10 -13.36
C GLY A 106 43.51 -45.10 -13.24
N TYR A 107 42.91 -44.21 -12.42
CA TYR A 107 41.46 -44.11 -12.21
C TYR A 107 40.79 -45.41 -11.71
N ARG A 108 41.56 -46.20 -10.96
CA ARG A 108 41.14 -47.50 -10.43
C ARG A 108 40.05 -47.37 -9.37
N LYS A 109 39.12 -48.33 -9.39
CA LYS A 109 37.90 -48.33 -8.55
C LYS A 109 38.06 -49.15 -7.27
N GLU A 110 39.09 -49.98 -7.20
CA GLU A 110 39.35 -50.81 -6.02
C GLU A 110 39.65 -49.93 -4.80
N ALA A 111 39.07 -50.28 -3.65
CA ALA A 111 39.19 -49.46 -2.44
C ALA A 111 40.65 -49.29 -1.98
N ASP A 112 41.51 -50.27 -2.27
CA ASP A 112 42.94 -50.32 -1.94
C ASP A 112 43.85 -49.84 -3.09
N ALA A 113 43.29 -49.32 -4.18
CA ALA A 113 44.09 -48.79 -5.29
C ALA A 113 45.04 -47.68 -4.79
N PRO A 114 46.34 -47.74 -5.15
CA PRO A 114 47.30 -46.72 -4.75
C PRO A 114 46.88 -45.38 -5.33
N LEU A 115 47.11 -44.33 -4.54
CA LEU A 115 46.83 -42.95 -4.93
C LEU A 115 47.75 -42.51 -6.07
N ALA A 116 47.24 -41.60 -6.90
CA ALA A 116 48.04 -40.87 -7.87
C ALA A 116 49.03 -39.95 -7.14
N ASP A 117 50.19 -39.71 -7.77
CA ASP A 117 51.17 -38.80 -7.23
C ASP A 117 50.69 -37.33 -7.30
N ARG A 118 51.39 -36.46 -6.58
CA ARG A 118 51.08 -35.03 -6.48
C ARG A 118 51.03 -34.33 -7.83
N GLU A 119 51.97 -34.60 -8.73
CA GLU A 119 52.02 -33.90 -10.04
C GLU A 119 50.82 -34.30 -10.90
N THR A 120 50.49 -35.59 -10.90
CA THR A 120 49.30 -36.11 -11.56
C THR A 120 48.03 -35.46 -10.98
N MET A 121 47.88 -35.40 -9.65
CA MET A 121 46.69 -34.81 -9.05
C MET A 121 46.57 -33.30 -9.25
N LEU A 122 47.68 -32.55 -9.27
CA LEU A 122 47.67 -31.14 -9.62
C LEU A 122 47.25 -30.92 -11.08
N ALA A 123 47.74 -31.75 -12.00
CA ALA A 123 47.33 -31.69 -13.40
C ALA A 123 45.84 -32.05 -13.58
N ARG A 124 45.35 -33.08 -12.86
CA ARG A 124 43.92 -33.42 -12.86
C ARG A 124 43.06 -32.29 -12.32
N LEU A 125 43.45 -31.67 -11.21
CA LEU A 125 42.77 -30.54 -10.60
C LEU A 125 42.71 -29.32 -11.54
N GLU A 126 43.85 -28.93 -12.13
CA GLU A 126 43.90 -27.82 -13.09
C GLU A 126 43.04 -28.11 -14.33
N GLY A 127 43.17 -29.31 -14.89
CA GLY A 127 42.43 -29.74 -16.07
C GLY A 127 40.91 -29.78 -15.83
N TYR A 128 40.48 -30.24 -14.66
CA TYR A 128 39.07 -30.23 -14.26
C TYR A 128 38.54 -28.80 -14.12
N ILE A 129 39.19 -27.96 -13.28
CA ILE A 129 38.77 -26.57 -13.05
C ILE A 129 38.68 -25.80 -14.37
N ARG A 130 39.72 -25.91 -15.22
CA ARG A 130 39.75 -25.25 -16.52
C ARG A 130 38.57 -25.65 -17.39
N GLN A 131 38.25 -26.93 -17.49
CA GLN A 131 37.16 -27.39 -18.36
C GLN A 131 35.79 -26.95 -17.87
N VAL A 132 35.54 -26.99 -16.55
CA VAL A 132 34.26 -26.54 -15.97
C VAL A 132 34.06 -25.05 -16.21
N LEU A 133 35.08 -24.24 -15.93
CA LEU A 133 35.02 -22.79 -16.13
C LEU A 133 34.86 -22.44 -17.61
N ASP A 134 35.69 -23.02 -18.49
CA ASP A 134 35.65 -22.79 -19.94
C ASP A 134 34.28 -23.15 -20.55
N TYR A 135 33.71 -24.31 -20.17
CA TYR A 135 32.40 -24.71 -20.64
C TYR A 135 31.31 -23.70 -20.28
N VAL A 136 31.24 -23.30 -19.02
CA VAL A 136 30.15 -22.42 -18.56
C VAL A 136 30.33 -21.01 -19.11
N GLN A 137 31.55 -20.44 -19.06
CA GLN A 137 31.76 -19.07 -19.51
C GLN A 137 31.65 -18.91 -21.03
N SER A 138 32.03 -19.93 -21.82
CA SER A 138 31.92 -19.87 -23.29
C SER A 138 30.48 -20.05 -23.79
N ARG A 139 29.67 -20.88 -23.12
CA ARG A 139 28.30 -21.21 -23.54
C ARG A 139 27.23 -20.33 -22.87
N TYR A 140 27.50 -19.89 -21.65
CA TYR A 140 26.57 -19.18 -20.76
C TYR A 140 27.24 -17.94 -20.12
N PRO A 141 27.75 -17.00 -20.94
CA PRO A 141 28.48 -15.84 -20.43
C PRO A 141 27.61 -15.02 -19.48
N GLY A 142 28.16 -14.71 -18.30
CA GLY A 142 27.51 -13.90 -17.27
C GLY A 142 26.36 -14.58 -16.51
N VAL A 143 26.08 -15.87 -16.72
CA VAL A 143 25.09 -16.62 -15.93
C VAL A 143 25.66 -16.92 -14.55
N ILE A 144 26.84 -17.53 -14.46
CA ILE A 144 27.52 -17.74 -13.19
C ILE A 144 28.18 -16.44 -12.74
N TYR A 145 27.82 -15.94 -11.56
CA TYR A 145 28.36 -14.70 -11.00
C TYR A 145 29.37 -14.95 -9.86
N ALA A 146 29.35 -16.14 -9.27
CA ALA A 146 30.23 -16.52 -8.18
C ALA A 146 30.52 -18.02 -8.23
N TRP A 147 31.74 -18.43 -7.86
CA TRP A 147 32.16 -19.82 -7.76
C TRP A 147 32.62 -20.14 -6.35
N ASP A 148 32.08 -21.20 -5.77
CA ASP A 148 32.69 -21.89 -4.64
C ASP A 148 33.87 -22.71 -5.15
N VAL A 149 35.07 -22.17 -5.00
CA VAL A 149 36.29 -22.83 -5.49
C VAL A 149 36.62 -24.02 -4.61
N VAL A 150 36.61 -23.84 -3.30
CA VAL A 150 36.81 -24.91 -2.31
C VAL A 150 35.70 -24.86 -1.27
N ASN A 151 35.08 -26.00 -1.05
CA ASN A 151 34.04 -26.21 -0.05
C ASN A 151 34.59 -27.00 1.15
N GLU A 152 34.34 -26.54 2.38
CA GLU A 152 34.49 -27.29 3.64
C GLU A 152 35.88 -27.91 3.89
N ALA A 153 36.93 -27.10 3.79
CA ALA A 153 38.31 -27.55 3.96
C ALA A 153 38.80 -27.49 5.42
N VAL A 154 37.98 -27.05 6.38
CA VAL A 154 38.35 -26.96 7.80
C VAL A 154 37.47 -27.87 8.67
N GLU A 155 38.09 -28.66 9.55
CA GLU A 155 37.44 -29.54 10.52
C GLU A 155 38.37 -29.79 11.72
N ASP A 156 37.82 -30.13 12.89
CA ASP A 156 38.58 -30.56 14.08
C ASP A 156 39.77 -29.67 14.48
N GLY A 157 39.66 -28.36 14.29
CA GLY A 157 40.69 -27.37 14.66
C GLY A 157 41.83 -27.18 13.65
N ALA A 158 41.77 -27.79 12.47
CA ALA A 158 42.81 -27.67 11.44
C ALA A 158 42.25 -27.80 10.01
N LEU A 159 43.14 -27.77 9.00
CA LEU A 159 42.79 -28.18 7.65
C LEU A 159 42.35 -29.66 7.66
N ARG A 160 41.24 -29.95 6.99
CA ARG A 160 40.62 -31.28 6.89
C ARG A 160 41.57 -32.27 6.23
N ARG A 161 41.81 -33.40 6.88
CA ARG A 161 42.48 -34.55 6.24
C ARG A 161 41.53 -35.22 5.26
N SER A 162 41.88 -35.15 3.97
CA SER A 162 41.12 -35.70 2.86
C SER A 162 42.04 -36.26 1.77
N LEU A 163 41.47 -36.93 0.77
CA LEU A 163 42.22 -37.39 -0.40
C LEU A 163 42.94 -36.24 -1.13
N TRP A 164 42.42 -35.01 -1.06
CA TRP A 164 43.11 -33.82 -1.57
C TRP A 164 44.39 -33.54 -0.79
N THR A 165 44.36 -33.54 0.55
CA THR A 165 45.57 -33.34 1.36
C THR A 165 46.54 -34.50 1.28
N GLU A 166 46.05 -35.73 1.10
CA GLU A 166 46.92 -36.92 0.99
C GLU A 166 47.67 -36.98 -0.34
N THR A 167 47.01 -36.58 -1.43
CA THR A 167 47.61 -36.65 -2.78
C THR A 167 48.34 -35.38 -3.19
N VAL A 168 47.74 -34.22 -2.94
CA VAL A 168 48.37 -32.94 -3.24
C VAL A 168 49.18 -32.52 -2.04
N GLY A 169 48.55 -32.25 -0.90
CA GLY A 169 49.17 -31.64 0.28
C GLY A 169 48.31 -30.49 0.79
N GLU A 170 48.70 -29.84 1.89
CA GLU A 170 47.92 -28.75 2.51
C GLU A 170 47.75 -27.52 1.59
N ASP A 171 48.64 -27.32 0.61
CA ASP A 171 48.54 -26.21 -0.34
C ASP A 171 47.52 -26.46 -1.47
N PHE A 172 46.76 -27.56 -1.46
CA PHE A 172 45.76 -27.85 -2.50
C PHE A 172 44.72 -26.73 -2.63
N ILE A 173 44.35 -26.07 -1.54
CA ILE A 173 43.42 -24.94 -1.54
C ILE A 173 44.01 -23.78 -2.35
N LEU A 174 45.26 -23.43 -2.06
CA LEU A 174 45.99 -22.37 -2.76
C LEU A 174 46.13 -22.68 -4.25
N GLN A 175 46.44 -23.94 -4.60
CA GLN A 175 46.54 -24.37 -6.00
C GLN A 175 45.19 -24.32 -6.71
N ALA A 176 44.10 -24.78 -6.09
CA ALA A 176 42.76 -24.70 -6.65
C ALA A 176 42.36 -23.26 -6.97
N PHE A 177 42.62 -22.33 -6.05
CA PHE A 177 42.36 -20.90 -6.25
C PHE A 177 43.26 -20.26 -7.30
N ARG A 178 44.54 -20.64 -7.41
CA ARG A 178 45.41 -20.20 -8.51
C ARG A 178 44.87 -20.66 -9.87
N PHE A 179 44.43 -21.92 -9.97
CA PHE A 179 43.82 -22.44 -11.19
C PHE A 179 42.49 -21.74 -11.51
N ALA A 180 41.62 -21.56 -10.51
CA ALA A 180 40.36 -20.86 -10.69
C ALA A 180 40.59 -19.42 -11.15
N ARG A 181 41.48 -18.66 -10.48
CA ARG A 181 41.82 -17.28 -10.86
C ARG A 181 42.43 -17.18 -12.25
N LYS A 182 43.19 -18.19 -12.69
CA LYS A 182 43.80 -18.25 -14.02
C LYS A 182 42.77 -18.40 -15.14
N TYR A 183 41.64 -19.09 -14.89
CA TYR A 183 40.69 -19.47 -15.96
C TYR A 183 39.31 -18.81 -15.84
N ALA A 184 38.90 -18.37 -14.65
CA ALA A 184 37.59 -17.79 -14.43
C ALA A 184 37.44 -16.44 -15.16
N ASP A 185 36.22 -16.18 -15.60
CA ASP A 185 35.84 -14.86 -16.10
C ASP A 185 36.08 -13.80 -15.00
N PRO A 186 36.74 -12.67 -15.30
CA PRO A 186 37.01 -11.62 -14.31
C PRO A 186 35.77 -11.03 -13.63
N SER A 187 34.58 -11.19 -14.23
CA SER A 187 33.30 -10.76 -13.64
C SER A 187 32.69 -11.77 -12.65
N ALA A 188 33.23 -12.98 -12.57
CA ALA A 188 32.79 -14.02 -11.63
C ALA A 188 33.69 -14.04 -10.38
N ALA A 189 33.09 -13.82 -9.21
CA ALA A 189 33.82 -13.77 -7.95
C ALA A 189 34.17 -15.18 -7.43
N LEU A 190 35.35 -15.33 -6.83
CA LEU A 190 35.86 -16.62 -6.31
C LEU A 190 35.74 -16.68 -4.79
N PHE A 191 34.99 -17.67 -4.31
CA PHE A 191 34.66 -17.84 -2.90
C PHE A 191 35.30 -19.09 -2.29
N TYR A 192 35.71 -18.96 -1.03
CA TYR A 192 35.85 -20.08 -0.11
C TYR A 192 34.53 -20.26 0.64
N ASN A 193 34.00 -21.48 0.75
CA ASN A 193 32.70 -21.76 1.37
C ASN A 193 32.84 -22.82 2.47
N ASP A 194 32.26 -22.58 3.66
CA ASP A 194 32.36 -23.53 4.78
C ASP A 194 31.17 -23.43 5.74
N TYR A 195 30.91 -24.50 6.49
CA TYR A 195 29.86 -24.61 7.52
C TYR A 195 30.36 -24.27 8.91
N ASP A 196 29.43 -24.04 9.84
CA ASP A 196 29.72 -23.75 11.25
C ASP A 196 30.76 -22.64 11.45
N THR A 197 30.82 -21.69 10.51
CA THR A 197 31.79 -20.59 10.51
C THR A 197 31.63 -19.67 11.71
N PHE A 198 30.49 -19.77 12.39
CA PHE A 198 30.20 -19.08 13.64
C PHE A 198 30.87 -19.68 14.88
N LEU A 199 31.46 -20.88 14.79
CA LEU A 199 32.25 -21.44 15.88
C LEU A 199 33.57 -20.66 16.00
N PRO A 200 33.91 -20.10 17.19
CA PRO A 200 35.09 -19.24 17.34
C PRO A 200 36.39 -19.86 16.84
N TRP A 201 36.66 -21.12 17.18
CA TRP A 201 37.87 -21.82 16.75
C TRP A 201 37.91 -22.02 15.23
N LYS A 202 36.76 -22.31 14.61
CA LYS A 202 36.68 -22.59 13.18
C LYS A 202 36.86 -21.32 12.38
N ARG A 203 36.19 -20.25 12.83
CA ARG A 203 36.36 -18.88 12.33
C ARG A 203 37.83 -18.46 12.31
N GLU A 204 38.56 -18.71 13.41
CA GLU A 204 39.99 -18.39 13.53
C GLU A 204 40.84 -19.19 12.54
N VAL A 205 40.65 -20.51 12.45
CA VAL A 205 41.40 -21.36 11.50
C VAL A 205 41.13 -20.95 10.05
N ILE A 206 39.87 -20.68 9.68
CA ILE A 206 39.51 -20.20 8.35
C ILE A 206 40.23 -18.88 8.04
N CYS A 207 40.21 -17.92 8.97
CA CYS A 207 40.90 -16.65 8.78
C CYS A 207 42.41 -16.84 8.59
N GLU A 208 43.07 -17.58 9.48
CA GLU A 208 44.54 -17.68 9.51
C GLU A 208 45.12 -18.61 8.44
N GLN A 209 44.49 -19.77 8.21
CA GLN A 209 45.06 -20.83 7.37
C GLN A 209 44.48 -20.89 5.96
N VAL A 210 43.34 -20.22 5.71
CA VAL A 210 42.69 -20.23 4.39
C VAL A 210 42.62 -18.83 3.81
N LEU A 211 41.87 -17.92 4.42
CA LEU A 211 41.57 -16.62 3.83
C LEU A 211 42.80 -15.71 3.73
N LYS A 212 43.63 -15.60 4.78
CA LYS A 212 44.85 -14.77 4.73
C LYS A 212 45.85 -15.22 3.66
N PRO A 213 46.19 -16.51 3.51
CA PRO A 213 47.01 -16.97 2.39
C PRO A 213 46.43 -16.62 1.02
N LEU A 214 45.13 -16.85 0.81
CA LEU A 214 44.46 -16.55 -0.46
C LEU A 214 44.45 -15.03 -0.76
N LEU A 215 44.19 -14.21 0.26
CA LEU A 215 44.20 -12.75 0.15
C LEU A 215 45.59 -12.20 -0.13
N SER A 216 46.65 -12.79 0.45
CA SER A 216 48.03 -12.36 0.22
C SER A 216 48.48 -12.48 -1.25
N GLU A 217 47.81 -13.35 -2.03
CA GLU A 217 48.02 -13.54 -3.46
C GLU A 217 46.89 -12.97 -4.33
N GLY A 218 45.89 -12.29 -3.74
CA GLY A 218 44.74 -11.73 -4.46
C GLY A 218 43.87 -12.79 -5.16
N LEU A 219 43.76 -13.98 -4.56
CA LEU A 219 43.13 -15.13 -5.20
C LEU A 219 41.64 -15.28 -4.87
N ALA A 220 41.19 -14.89 -3.69
CA ALA A 220 39.80 -14.97 -3.26
C ALA A 220 39.15 -13.59 -3.24
N ASP A 221 37.89 -13.52 -3.69
CA ASP A 221 37.06 -12.31 -3.67
C ASP A 221 36.07 -12.33 -2.50
N GLY A 222 35.71 -13.52 -2.00
CA GLY A 222 34.71 -13.62 -0.95
C GLY A 222 34.76 -14.86 -0.06
N MET A 223 33.95 -14.80 1.01
CA MET A 223 33.69 -15.86 1.97
C MET A 223 32.20 -16.25 1.97
N GLY A 224 31.93 -17.51 1.70
CA GLY A 224 30.61 -18.14 1.80
C GLY A 224 30.40 -18.71 3.20
N MET A 225 29.37 -18.25 3.90
CA MET A 225 29.01 -18.71 5.24
C MET A 225 27.83 -19.66 5.16
N GLN A 226 28.08 -20.98 5.08
CA GLN A 226 27.00 -21.95 5.09
C GLN A 226 26.29 -21.89 6.46
N SER A 227 25.03 -21.47 6.44
CA SER A 227 24.28 -21.10 7.65
C SER A 227 23.17 -22.10 7.95
N HIS A 228 23.55 -23.37 8.09
CA HIS A 228 22.72 -24.40 8.70
C HIS A 228 22.66 -24.18 10.21
N MET A 229 21.55 -23.63 10.70
CA MET A 229 21.41 -23.20 12.09
C MET A 229 20.37 -24.04 12.83
N THR A 230 20.37 -23.94 14.16
CA THR A 230 19.24 -24.38 14.98
C THR A 230 18.53 -23.16 15.55
N MET A 231 17.39 -23.36 16.23
CA MET A 231 16.67 -22.30 16.93
C MET A 231 17.50 -21.56 18.00
N GLN A 232 18.60 -22.15 18.48
CA GLN A 232 19.45 -21.58 19.54
C GLN A 232 20.90 -21.37 19.12
N THR A 233 21.41 -22.11 18.12
CA THR A 233 22.81 -22.10 17.73
C THR A 233 22.99 -21.60 16.29
N PRO A 234 23.95 -20.70 16.04
CA PRO A 234 24.70 -19.89 17.03
C PRO A 234 23.80 -18.90 17.79
N SER A 235 24.33 -18.28 18.84
CA SER A 235 23.72 -17.06 19.36
C SER A 235 23.80 -15.94 18.30
N LEU A 236 22.87 -14.98 18.36
CA LEU A 236 22.86 -13.84 17.45
C LEU A 236 24.16 -13.02 17.55
N GLU A 237 24.70 -12.88 18.76
CA GLU A 237 25.98 -12.20 19.00
C GLU A 237 27.15 -12.89 18.29
N GLU A 238 27.25 -14.23 18.37
CA GLU A 238 28.33 -14.94 17.67
C GLU A 238 28.14 -14.93 16.15
N TYR A 239 26.89 -14.93 15.66
CA TYR A 239 26.62 -14.77 14.22
C TYR A 239 27.06 -13.39 13.73
N GLU A 240 26.66 -12.32 14.42
CA GLU A 240 27.06 -10.95 14.09
C GLU A 240 28.58 -10.77 14.14
N LYS A 241 29.23 -11.30 15.19
CA LYS A 241 30.68 -11.27 15.31
C LYS A 241 31.37 -11.98 14.16
N THR A 242 30.80 -13.06 13.66
CA THR A 242 31.34 -13.80 12.50
C THR A 242 31.26 -12.98 11.23
N VAL A 243 30.08 -12.40 10.94
CA VAL A 243 29.88 -11.50 9.80
C VAL A 243 30.90 -10.36 9.83
N ARG A 244 31.07 -9.71 10.98
CA ARG A 244 32.06 -8.63 11.15
C ARG A 244 33.50 -9.10 10.98
N THR A 245 33.85 -10.27 11.53
CA THR A 245 35.23 -10.80 11.46
C THR A 245 35.65 -11.05 10.02
N PHE A 246 34.80 -11.67 9.21
CA PHE A 246 35.11 -11.86 7.79
C PHE A 246 35.02 -10.54 7.00
N GLY A 247 34.06 -9.67 7.31
CA GLY A 247 33.94 -8.34 6.70
C GLY A 247 35.20 -7.47 6.87
N GLN A 248 35.87 -7.57 8.02
CA GLN A 248 37.13 -6.86 8.30
C GLN A 248 38.31 -7.30 7.40
N LEU A 249 38.21 -8.45 6.73
CA LEU A 249 39.21 -8.89 5.75
C LEU A 249 39.04 -8.20 4.38
N GLY A 250 37.99 -7.39 4.19
CA GLY A 250 37.71 -6.71 2.93
C GLY A 250 37.16 -7.62 1.83
N LEU A 251 36.64 -8.79 2.22
CA LEU A 251 36.03 -9.77 1.32
C LEU A 251 34.54 -9.51 1.13
N GLU A 252 34.00 -9.92 -0.02
CA GLU A 252 32.56 -10.11 -0.17
C GLU A 252 32.07 -11.22 0.76
N ILE A 253 30.96 -10.99 1.46
CA ILE A 253 30.33 -11.99 2.31
C ILE A 253 29.01 -12.43 1.67
N GLN A 254 28.86 -13.74 1.50
CA GLN A 254 27.58 -14.33 1.14
C GLN A 254 27.16 -15.34 2.20
N VAL A 255 25.93 -15.20 2.70
CA VAL A 255 25.31 -16.23 3.50
C VAL A 255 24.82 -17.30 2.54
N THR A 256 25.43 -18.47 2.62
CA THR A 256 25.09 -19.62 1.78
C THR A 256 24.28 -20.62 2.60
N GLU A 257 23.52 -21.48 1.93
CA GLU A 257 22.85 -22.63 2.54
C GLU A 257 22.04 -22.30 3.81
N LEU A 258 21.33 -21.17 3.81
CA LEU A 258 20.57 -20.71 4.97
C LEU A 258 19.32 -21.58 5.19
N ASP A 259 19.28 -22.25 6.32
CA ASP A 259 18.10 -22.90 6.89
C ASP A 259 18.21 -22.98 8.41
N ILE A 260 17.07 -23.05 9.12
CA ILE A 260 17.05 -23.06 10.59
C ILE A 260 16.23 -24.26 11.07
N HIS A 261 16.90 -25.29 11.56
CA HIS A 261 16.23 -26.49 12.07
C HIS A 261 15.24 -26.14 13.19
N ASN A 262 13.96 -26.42 12.94
CA ASN A 262 12.87 -26.31 13.90
C ASN A 262 11.92 -27.52 13.74
N ALA A 263 11.89 -28.41 14.73
CA ALA A 263 11.02 -29.58 14.73
C ALA A 263 9.67 -29.36 15.45
N ASP A 264 9.47 -28.19 16.10
CA ASP A 264 8.23 -27.88 16.82
C ASP A 264 7.28 -27.05 15.93
N PRO A 265 6.13 -27.63 15.50
CA PRO A 265 5.13 -26.93 14.70
C PRO A 265 4.21 -26.03 15.53
N SER A 266 4.41 -25.91 16.84
CA SER A 266 3.61 -25.02 17.68
C SER A 266 3.66 -23.58 17.18
N ARG A 267 2.54 -22.85 17.29
CA ARG A 267 2.48 -21.44 16.87
C ARG A 267 3.59 -20.61 17.51
N GLN A 268 3.85 -20.81 18.80
CA GLN A 268 4.90 -20.13 19.55
C GLN A 268 6.29 -20.41 18.96
N SER A 269 6.61 -21.67 18.63
CA SER A 269 7.90 -22.00 18.01
C SER A 269 8.02 -21.43 16.60
N MET A 270 6.93 -21.44 15.82
CA MET A 270 6.92 -20.84 14.48
C MET A 270 7.05 -19.32 14.50
N GLU A 271 6.53 -18.65 15.52
CA GLU A 271 6.75 -17.21 15.78
C GLU A 271 8.20 -16.94 16.19
N ALA A 272 8.78 -17.76 17.09
CA ALA A 272 10.18 -17.67 17.47
C ALA A 272 11.14 -17.92 16.28
N LEU A 273 10.78 -18.81 15.36
CA LEU A 273 11.51 -19.03 14.11
C LEU A 273 11.46 -17.78 13.24
N ALA A 274 10.30 -17.13 13.17
CA ALA A 274 10.13 -15.90 12.42
C ALA A 274 10.96 -14.74 12.99
N GLU A 275 10.99 -14.60 14.32
CA GLU A 275 11.85 -13.64 15.02
C GLU A 275 13.33 -13.92 14.75
N ARG A 276 13.75 -15.18 14.82
CA ARG A 276 15.14 -15.55 14.55
C ARG A 276 15.57 -15.22 13.12
N TYR A 277 14.73 -15.49 12.13
CA TYR A 277 14.97 -15.06 10.76
C TYR A 277 15.04 -13.53 10.63
N ARG A 278 14.15 -12.80 11.31
CA ARG A 278 14.18 -11.33 11.35
C ARG A 278 15.50 -10.81 11.89
N ASP A 279 15.98 -11.36 13.00
CA ASP A 279 17.21 -10.91 13.66
C ASP A 279 18.43 -11.17 12.78
N ILE A 280 18.50 -12.32 12.12
CA ILE A 280 19.59 -12.64 11.17
C ILE A 280 19.58 -11.66 10.00
N PHE A 281 18.45 -11.45 9.35
CA PHE A 281 18.36 -10.47 8.26
C PHE A 281 18.61 -9.03 8.73
N THR A 282 18.28 -8.70 9.99
CA THR A 282 18.59 -7.39 10.59
C THR A 282 20.10 -7.21 10.74
N ILE A 283 20.80 -8.23 11.23
CA ILE A 283 22.28 -8.23 11.34
C ILE A 283 22.90 -8.01 9.96
N LEU A 284 22.46 -8.75 8.94
CA LEU A 284 23.02 -8.69 7.59
C LEU A 284 22.77 -7.33 6.92
N THR A 285 21.53 -6.84 6.98
CA THR A 285 21.18 -5.53 6.39
C THR A 285 21.88 -4.39 7.11
N ARG A 286 21.98 -4.43 8.45
CA ARG A 286 22.75 -3.46 9.23
C ARG A 286 24.23 -3.50 8.87
N ALA A 287 24.84 -4.68 8.79
CA ALA A 287 26.26 -4.82 8.45
C ALA A 287 26.59 -4.23 7.08
N LYS A 288 25.69 -4.44 6.09
CA LYS A 288 25.78 -3.85 4.76
C LYS A 288 25.65 -2.33 4.80
N LYS A 289 24.62 -1.79 5.48
CA LYS A 289 24.36 -0.35 5.59
C LYS A 289 25.52 0.39 6.27
N GLU A 290 26.01 -0.15 7.38
CA GLU A 290 27.08 0.45 8.17
C GLU A 290 28.48 0.24 7.54
N GLY A 291 28.58 -0.52 6.45
CA GLY A 291 29.84 -0.86 5.80
C GLY A 291 30.77 -1.72 6.66
N THR A 292 30.25 -2.44 7.66
CA THR A 292 31.06 -3.31 8.52
C THR A 292 31.32 -4.69 7.90
N ALA A 293 30.52 -5.07 6.91
CA ALA A 293 30.77 -6.21 6.03
C ALA A 293 30.08 -5.97 4.66
N ASP A 294 30.74 -6.35 3.57
CA ASP A 294 30.16 -6.25 2.24
C ASP A 294 29.27 -7.47 1.95
N ILE A 295 28.03 -7.44 2.44
CA ILE A 295 27.06 -8.51 2.16
C ILE A 295 26.62 -8.42 0.70
N THR A 296 26.84 -9.47 -0.09
CA THR A 296 26.49 -9.48 -1.54
C THR A 296 25.43 -10.50 -1.93
N GLY A 297 25.10 -11.45 -1.04
CA GLY A 297 24.06 -12.45 -1.31
C GLY A 297 23.63 -13.26 -0.08
N VAL A 298 22.37 -13.72 -0.09
CA VAL A 298 21.81 -14.70 0.86
C VAL A 298 21.10 -15.80 0.08
N THR A 299 21.56 -17.04 0.19
CA THR A 299 21.00 -18.22 -0.49
C THR A 299 20.39 -19.18 0.52
N PHE A 300 19.10 -19.51 0.37
CA PHE A 300 18.42 -20.52 1.17
C PHE A 300 18.73 -21.94 0.68
N TRP A 301 18.83 -22.92 1.58
CA TRP A 301 19.02 -24.32 1.20
C TRP A 301 17.69 -25.03 0.94
N GLY A 302 17.11 -24.78 -0.23
CA GLY A 302 15.78 -25.24 -0.64
C GLY A 302 14.76 -24.10 -0.74
N MET A 303 13.59 -24.42 -1.29
CA MET A 303 12.53 -23.42 -1.53
C MET A 303 11.32 -23.55 -0.59
N GLN A 304 11.08 -24.73 -0.04
CA GLN A 304 10.01 -25.02 0.92
C GLN A 304 10.46 -26.13 1.87
N ASP A 305 9.84 -26.24 3.05
CA ASP A 305 10.26 -27.17 4.11
C ASP A 305 10.45 -28.63 3.66
N ASP A 306 9.62 -29.10 2.74
CA ASP A 306 9.67 -30.48 2.21
C ASP A 306 10.83 -30.71 1.23
N ASP A 307 11.54 -29.65 0.80
CA ASP A 307 12.76 -29.74 -0.01
C ASP A 307 14.03 -29.81 0.83
N SER A 308 13.99 -29.45 2.12
CA SER A 308 15.19 -29.43 2.97
C SER A 308 15.55 -30.82 3.48
N TRP A 309 16.84 -31.16 3.45
CA TRP A 309 17.40 -32.37 4.06
C TRP A 309 17.20 -32.43 5.58
N LEU A 310 16.91 -31.29 6.23
CA LEU A 310 16.57 -31.24 7.65
C LEU A 310 15.24 -31.96 7.95
N THR A 311 14.37 -32.13 6.95
CA THR A 311 13.21 -33.01 7.04
C THR A 311 13.67 -34.47 6.94
N GLY A 312 13.91 -35.10 8.11
CA GLY A 312 14.51 -36.43 8.23
C GLY A 312 15.81 -36.43 9.03
N PHE A 313 16.44 -35.25 9.19
CA PHE A 313 17.52 -35.05 10.15
C PHE A 313 17.03 -35.41 11.55
N ARG A 314 17.86 -36.11 12.33
CA ARG A 314 17.50 -36.67 13.66
C ARG A 314 16.24 -37.55 13.68
N LYS A 315 15.82 -38.08 12.52
CA LYS A 315 14.59 -38.88 12.33
C LYS A 315 13.31 -38.13 12.70
N GLU A 316 13.32 -36.81 12.62
CA GLU A 316 12.17 -35.93 12.86
C GLU A 316 11.87 -35.05 11.64
N ARG A 317 10.65 -34.51 11.59
CA ARG A 317 10.27 -33.50 10.61
C ARG A 317 10.78 -32.14 11.07
N SER A 318 11.27 -31.32 10.14
CA SER A 318 11.68 -29.95 10.39
C SER A 318 10.83 -28.98 9.58
N TYR A 319 10.78 -27.71 10.01
CA TYR A 319 10.08 -26.61 9.35
C TYR A 319 11.03 -25.45 9.06
N PRO A 320 12.14 -25.67 8.33
CA PRO A 320 13.31 -24.80 8.45
C PRO A 320 13.33 -23.59 7.52
N LEU A 321 12.52 -23.54 6.47
CA LEU A 321 12.59 -22.52 5.41
C LEU A 321 11.50 -21.45 5.56
N LEU A 322 11.28 -20.60 4.56
CA LEU A 322 10.26 -19.53 4.61
C LEU A 322 8.88 -19.99 4.15
N PHE A 323 8.81 -21.10 3.41
CA PHE A 323 7.59 -21.65 2.84
C PHE A 323 7.35 -23.08 3.31
N GLN A 324 6.09 -23.43 3.51
CA GLN A 324 5.65 -24.82 3.67
C GLN A 324 5.14 -25.38 2.33
N ASN A 325 4.80 -26.68 2.31
CA ASN A 325 4.36 -27.40 1.11
C ASN A 325 3.31 -26.65 0.27
N GLY A 326 3.62 -26.50 -1.02
CA GLY A 326 2.85 -25.76 -2.01
C GLY A 326 3.15 -24.26 -1.98
N PHE A 327 4.38 -23.89 -1.59
CA PHE A 327 4.86 -22.50 -1.52
C PHE A 327 3.98 -21.56 -0.69
N ARG A 328 3.35 -22.10 0.36
CA ARG A 328 2.54 -21.30 1.28
C ARG A 328 3.47 -20.54 2.24
N PRO A 329 3.41 -19.20 2.32
CA PRO A 329 4.32 -18.41 3.15
C PRO A 329 4.06 -18.68 4.65
N LYS A 330 5.13 -18.75 5.44
CA LYS A 330 5.08 -18.85 6.91
C LYS A 330 5.29 -17.47 7.56
N ALA A 331 5.10 -17.37 8.88
CA ALA A 331 5.40 -16.14 9.63
C ALA A 331 6.83 -15.64 9.40
N ALA A 332 7.80 -16.56 9.22
CA ALA A 332 9.18 -16.24 8.89
C ALA A 332 9.33 -15.48 7.57
N TYR A 333 8.54 -15.82 6.53
CA TYR A 333 8.53 -15.08 5.27
C TYR A 333 8.15 -13.61 5.49
N GLN A 334 7.09 -13.36 6.26
CA GLN A 334 6.65 -12.01 6.58
C GLN A 334 7.65 -11.25 7.45
N ALA A 335 8.30 -11.95 8.37
CA ALA A 335 9.30 -11.37 9.24
C ALA A 335 10.55 -10.93 8.44
N VAL A 336 11.01 -11.74 7.49
CA VAL A 336 12.10 -11.39 6.57
C VAL A 336 11.70 -10.22 5.66
N LEU A 337 10.49 -10.21 5.09
CA LEU A 337 10.03 -9.08 4.28
C LEU A 337 9.98 -7.75 5.06
N GLY A 338 9.70 -7.81 6.37
CA GLY A 338 9.58 -6.61 7.21
C GLY A 338 10.90 -6.00 7.72
N VAL A 339 12.06 -6.65 7.52
CA VAL A 339 13.34 -6.18 8.09
C VAL A 339 13.80 -4.84 7.49
N PRO A 340 13.75 -4.59 6.17
CA PRO A 340 14.19 -3.31 5.62
C PRO A 340 13.34 -2.08 5.96
N GLY A 341 12.43 -2.18 6.95
CA GLY A 341 11.63 -1.10 7.51
C GLY A 341 12.42 -0.03 8.27
N ILE A 342 13.35 0.64 7.58
CA ILE A 342 13.85 2.02 7.74
C ILE A 342 15.25 2.06 7.13
N VAL A 343 15.42 2.78 6.02
CA VAL A 343 16.73 3.07 5.39
C VAL A 343 17.14 4.48 5.82
N GLU A 344 18.44 4.83 5.87
CA GLU A 344 18.91 6.19 6.19
C GLU A 344 18.37 7.28 5.23
N SER A 345 17.69 6.88 4.15
CA SER A 345 16.95 7.73 3.20
C SER A 345 15.43 7.64 3.33
N ASP A 346 14.89 7.12 4.44
CA ASP A 346 13.45 7.03 4.68
C ASP A 346 12.83 8.42 4.70
N THR A 347 12.18 8.75 3.59
CA THR A 347 11.48 10.01 3.37
C THR A 347 10.01 9.84 3.72
N PRO A 348 9.30 10.93 4.04
CA PRO A 348 7.86 10.92 4.32
C PRO A 348 6.97 10.30 3.23
N ASP A 349 7.53 10.04 2.05
CA ASP A 349 6.80 9.59 0.87
C ASP A 349 6.95 8.08 0.61
N ARG A 350 7.55 7.32 1.54
CA ARG A 350 7.70 5.87 1.41
C ARG A 350 6.35 5.17 1.50
N LEU A 351 6.10 4.23 0.58
CA LEU A 351 4.92 3.37 0.54
C LEU A 351 5.17 2.08 1.35
N PRO A 352 4.11 1.30 1.69
CA PRO A 352 4.25 0.09 2.54
C PRO A 352 5.16 -0.99 1.94
N GLY A 353 5.30 -0.99 0.62
CA GLY A 353 6.21 -1.85 -0.13
C GLY A 353 7.68 -1.47 -0.01
N GLY A 354 8.00 -0.39 0.71
CA GLY A 354 9.36 0.04 0.94
C GLY A 354 9.94 0.96 -0.14
N GLU A 355 9.28 1.07 -1.29
CA GLU A 355 9.62 2.02 -2.34
C GLU A 355 9.14 3.44 -1.99
N ARG A 356 9.82 4.45 -2.53
CA ARG A 356 9.36 5.84 -2.48
C ARG A 356 8.20 6.03 -3.47
N PHE A 357 7.20 6.84 -3.12
CA PHE A 357 6.17 7.24 -4.08
C PHE A 357 6.81 7.89 -5.31
N ALA A 358 6.37 7.48 -6.49
CA ALA A 358 6.95 7.88 -7.77
C ALA A 358 6.42 9.25 -8.20
N PHE A 359 6.99 10.32 -7.66
CA PHE A 359 6.73 11.69 -8.13
C PHE A 359 7.24 11.85 -9.57
N TRP A 360 6.32 11.82 -10.52
CA TRP A 360 6.62 11.89 -11.97
C TRP A 360 6.69 13.32 -12.51
N GLU A 361 6.19 14.28 -11.74
CA GLU A 361 6.01 15.67 -12.16
C GLU A 361 7.34 16.35 -12.49
N LYS A 362 7.30 17.21 -13.49
CA LYS A 362 8.42 18.06 -13.91
C LYS A 362 7.89 19.46 -14.17
N THR A 363 8.78 20.45 -14.15
CA THR A 363 8.42 21.82 -14.52
C THR A 363 7.99 21.85 -16.00
N PRO A 364 6.74 22.23 -16.31
CA PRO A 364 6.29 22.32 -17.70
C PRO A 364 7.01 23.45 -18.45
N VAL A 365 7.27 23.23 -19.73
CA VAL A 365 7.84 24.18 -20.68
C VAL A 365 6.76 24.53 -21.70
N PHE A 366 6.34 25.80 -21.69
CA PHE A 366 5.31 26.30 -22.60
C PHE A 366 5.96 27.03 -23.78
N VAL A 367 5.56 26.63 -24.99
CA VAL A 367 6.00 27.25 -26.25
C VAL A 367 4.92 28.15 -26.85
N LYS A 368 3.70 28.07 -26.32
CA LYS A 368 2.55 28.85 -26.76
C LYS A 368 1.69 29.24 -25.56
N GLU A 369 1.22 30.48 -25.56
CA GLU A 369 0.30 30.98 -24.55
C GLU A 369 -0.94 31.59 -25.21
N TYR A 370 -2.09 31.40 -24.58
CA TYR A 370 -3.37 31.99 -24.97
C TYR A 370 -4.04 32.67 -23.81
N HIS A 371 -4.65 33.82 -24.04
CA HIS A 371 -5.42 34.58 -23.05
C HIS A 371 -6.91 34.48 -23.35
N VAL A 372 -7.68 34.20 -22.31
CA VAL A 372 -9.14 34.19 -22.30
C VAL A 372 -9.60 35.25 -21.32
N ASN A 373 -10.23 36.31 -21.82
CA ASN A 373 -10.68 37.42 -20.96
C ASN A 373 -12.01 37.96 -21.46
N LYS A 374 -13.12 37.38 -20.99
CA LYS A 374 -14.47 37.80 -21.36
C LYS A 374 -14.79 39.25 -20.98
N SER A 375 -14.10 39.79 -19.97
CA SER A 375 -14.30 41.19 -19.53
C SER A 375 -13.57 42.20 -20.42
N HIS A 376 -12.62 41.75 -21.25
CA HIS A 376 -11.89 42.62 -22.16
C HIS A 376 -12.82 43.15 -23.27
N PRO A 377 -12.88 44.48 -23.53
CA PRO A 377 -13.81 45.05 -24.51
C PRO A 377 -13.65 44.54 -25.93
N GLY A 378 -12.46 44.07 -26.29
CA GLY A 378 -12.13 43.50 -27.61
C GLY A 378 -12.12 41.98 -27.65
N ALA A 379 -12.60 41.28 -26.60
CA ALA A 379 -12.59 39.83 -26.56
C ALA A 379 -13.52 39.24 -27.64
N SER A 380 -13.01 38.26 -28.38
CA SER A 380 -13.75 37.54 -29.42
C SER A 380 -13.13 36.15 -29.59
N ASP A 381 -13.96 35.16 -29.90
CA ASP A 381 -13.47 33.80 -30.19
C ASP A 381 -12.78 33.70 -31.56
N ASP A 382 -12.90 34.73 -32.41
CA ASP A 382 -12.16 34.86 -33.67
C ASP A 382 -10.75 35.49 -33.50
N ASN A 383 -10.38 35.89 -32.28
CA ASN A 383 -9.08 36.51 -32.03
C ASN A 383 -7.92 35.49 -32.07
N ASP A 384 -6.68 35.97 -31.93
CA ASP A 384 -5.49 35.09 -31.90
C ASP A 384 -5.13 34.59 -30.49
N GLY A 385 -5.81 35.09 -29.45
CA GLY A 385 -5.58 34.73 -28.06
C GLY A 385 -4.36 35.43 -27.44
N SER A 386 -3.84 36.49 -28.06
CA SER A 386 -2.86 37.38 -27.43
C SER A 386 -3.48 38.15 -26.24
N PRO A 387 -2.68 38.71 -25.31
CA PRO A 387 -3.20 39.59 -24.27
C PRO A 387 -4.01 40.78 -24.81
N GLU A 388 -3.61 41.34 -25.96
CA GLU A 388 -4.27 42.48 -26.62
C GLU A 388 -5.56 42.07 -27.35
N HIS A 389 -5.59 40.86 -27.89
CA HIS A 389 -6.73 40.26 -28.58
C HIS A 389 -7.08 38.90 -27.95
N PRO A 390 -7.64 38.88 -26.73
CA PRO A 390 -7.91 37.64 -26.03
C PRO A 390 -9.16 36.95 -26.58
N PHE A 391 -9.27 35.64 -26.36
CA PHE A 391 -10.49 34.88 -26.58
C PHE A 391 -11.60 35.28 -25.59
N ALA A 392 -12.87 35.13 -25.98
CA ALA A 392 -14.01 35.40 -25.12
C ALA A 392 -14.42 34.17 -24.29
N THR A 393 -14.24 32.96 -24.83
CA THR A 393 -14.55 31.68 -24.16
C THR A 393 -13.31 30.84 -23.90
N ILE A 394 -13.36 30.00 -22.86
CA ILE A 394 -12.28 29.07 -22.58
C ILE A 394 -12.24 27.98 -23.65
N GLN A 395 -13.40 27.57 -24.18
CA GLN A 395 -13.50 26.60 -25.25
C GLN A 395 -12.75 27.03 -26.53
N ALA A 396 -12.78 28.32 -26.91
CA ALA A 396 -12.05 28.80 -28.08
C ALA A 396 -10.53 28.56 -27.97
N ALA A 397 -9.95 28.84 -26.79
CA ALA A 397 -8.56 28.50 -26.51
C ALA A 397 -8.34 26.98 -26.45
N ALA A 398 -9.26 26.23 -25.82
CA ALA A 398 -9.16 24.77 -25.70
C ALA A 398 -9.18 24.05 -27.05
N ASN A 399 -9.87 24.59 -28.06
CA ASN A 399 -9.89 24.07 -29.43
C ASN A 399 -8.54 24.19 -30.15
N LEU A 400 -7.68 25.11 -29.70
CA LEU A 400 -6.37 25.37 -30.31
C LEU A 400 -5.20 24.86 -29.46
N ALA A 401 -5.45 24.52 -28.20
CA ALA A 401 -4.45 24.06 -27.26
C ALA A 401 -3.93 22.66 -27.63
N GLY A 402 -2.61 22.48 -27.53
CA GLY A 402 -1.90 21.21 -27.75
C GLY A 402 -0.60 21.17 -26.95
N PRO A 403 0.23 20.11 -27.08
CA PRO A 403 1.41 19.92 -26.24
C PRO A 403 2.28 21.18 -26.07
N GLY A 404 2.57 21.55 -24.83
CA GLY A 404 3.33 22.77 -24.50
C GLY A 404 2.54 24.07 -24.61
N THR A 405 1.20 24.02 -24.58
CA THR A 405 0.34 25.22 -24.55
C THR A 405 -0.09 25.56 -23.13
N ARG A 406 -0.05 26.84 -22.79
CA ARG A 406 -0.68 27.40 -21.58
C ARG A 406 -1.86 28.30 -21.95
N VAL A 407 -2.99 28.12 -21.28
CA VAL A 407 -4.17 28.95 -21.41
C VAL A 407 -4.34 29.73 -20.11
N TRP A 408 -4.14 31.03 -20.19
CA TRP A 408 -4.40 32.00 -19.15
C TRP A 408 -5.86 32.45 -19.15
N ILE A 409 -6.56 32.20 -18.05
CA ILE A 409 -7.97 32.52 -17.91
C ILE A 409 -8.12 33.65 -16.89
N HIS A 410 -8.59 34.80 -17.34
CA HIS A 410 -8.77 35.98 -16.49
C HIS A 410 -10.05 35.87 -15.64
N GLY A 411 -10.09 36.59 -14.53
CA GLY A 411 -11.23 36.57 -13.60
C GLY A 411 -12.58 36.85 -14.27
N GLY A 412 -13.59 36.02 -13.98
CA GLY A 412 -14.92 36.14 -14.58
C GLY A 412 -15.77 34.87 -14.49
N VAL A 413 -17.05 35.00 -14.87
CA VAL A 413 -18.00 33.89 -14.94
C VAL A 413 -18.15 33.39 -16.39
N TYR A 414 -17.75 32.14 -16.59
CA TYR A 414 -17.75 31.41 -17.84
C TYR A 414 -18.82 30.32 -17.79
N ARG A 415 -19.93 30.52 -18.50
CA ARG A 415 -21.05 29.57 -18.53
C ARG A 415 -20.89 28.59 -19.69
N GLU A 416 -20.01 27.63 -19.51
CA GLU A 416 -19.64 26.66 -20.54
C GLU A 416 -19.27 25.31 -19.91
N CYS A 417 -19.09 24.30 -20.77
CA CYS A 417 -18.38 23.08 -20.41
C CYS A 417 -17.13 23.05 -21.27
N VAL A 418 -15.96 23.16 -20.65
CA VAL A 418 -14.68 23.18 -21.36
C VAL A 418 -14.33 21.75 -21.77
N ARG A 419 -14.16 21.56 -23.08
CA ARG A 419 -13.86 20.30 -23.76
C ARG A 419 -12.48 20.40 -24.42
N PRO A 420 -11.38 20.12 -23.72
CA PRO A 420 -10.06 20.03 -24.35
C PRO A 420 -10.07 19.03 -25.50
N VAL A 421 -9.47 19.39 -26.63
CA VAL A 421 -9.39 18.52 -27.83
C VAL A 421 -8.04 17.81 -27.96
N SER A 422 -7.05 18.20 -27.13
CA SER A 422 -5.70 17.63 -27.11
C SER A 422 -5.13 17.64 -25.69
N GLY A 423 -4.29 16.65 -25.40
CA GLY A 423 -3.48 16.57 -24.18
C GLY A 423 -2.02 16.90 -24.45
N GLY A 424 -1.19 16.91 -23.40
CA GLY A 424 0.26 17.01 -23.54
C GLY A 424 0.89 15.70 -24.03
N SER A 425 2.20 15.73 -24.29
CA SER A 425 2.96 14.54 -24.69
C SER A 425 3.91 14.00 -23.61
N SER A 426 4.23 14.80 -22.60
CA SER A 426 5.04 14.40 -21.45
C SER A 426 4.78 15.35 -20.26
N PRO A 427 5.35 15.09 -19.07
CA PRO A 427 5.30 16.01 -17.93
C PRO A 427 5.89 17.41 -18.23
N GLU A 428 6.84 17.52 -19.16
CA GLU A 428 7.42 18.79 -19.59
C GLU A 428 6.58 19.52 -20.63
N THR A 429 5.78 18.82 -21.44
CA THR A 429 5.01 19.41 -22.56
C THR A 429 3.51 19.29 -22.33
N MET A 430 3.06 19.61 -21.12
CA MET A 430 1.65 19.58 -20.73
C MET A 430 0.81 20.61 -21.50
N VAL A 431 -0.50 20.36 -21.56
CA VAL A 431 -1.49 21.40 -21.85
C VAL A 431 -1.98 21.94 -20.51
N SER A 432 -1.89 23.24 -20.28
CA SER A 432 -2.27 23.83 -18.99
C SER A 432 -3.38 24.86 -19.14
N PHE A 433 -4.37 24.81 -18.26
CA PHE A 433 -5.46 25.77 -18.12
C PHE A 433 -5.40 26.36 -16.72
N GLU A 434 -5.02 27.64 -16.62
CA GLU A 434 -4.71 28.27 -15.34
C GLU A 434 -5.42 29.61 -15.18
N ALA A 435 -5.93 29.86 -13.98
CA ALA A 435 -6.35 31.20 -13.60
C ALA A 435 -5.16 32.17 -13.66
N TYR A 436 -5.40 33.35 -14.24
CA TYR A 436 -4.37 34.38 -14.44
C TYR A 436 -3.95 35.07 -13.13
N GLY A 437 -4.84 35.12 -12.13
CA GLY A 437 -4.59 35.70 -10.81
C GLY A 437 -5.07 37.15 -10.64
N ASP A 438 -5.88 37.67 -11.56
CA ASP A 438 -6.51 39.01 -11.49
C ASP A 438 -7.97 38.99 -10.99
N GLY A 439 -8.46 37.82 -10.60
CA GLY A 439 -9.80 37.61 -10.06
C GLY A 439 -10.13 36.12 -10.00
N GLU A 440 -11.30 35.78 -9.45
CA GLU A 440 -11.76 34.40 -9.43
C GLU A 440 -12.28 33.97 -10.82
N VAL A 441 -11.85 32.80 -11.28
CA VAL A 441 -12.32 32.18 -12.51
C VAL A 441 -13.39 31.15 -12.17
N ILE A 442 -14.63 31.40 -12.56
CA ILE A 442 -15.77 30.53 -12.25
C ILE A 442 -16.34 29.96 -13.54
N ILE A 443 -16.20 28.66 -13.73
CA ILE A 443 -16.86 27.88 -14.77
C ILE A 443 -18.19 27.37 -14.21
N LYS A 444 -19.31 27.86 -14.72
CA LYS A 444 -20.65 27.45 -14.29
C LYS A 444 -21.32 26.52 -15.30
N ALA A 445 -21.78 25.38 -14.82
CA ALA A 445 -22.66 24.48 -15.55
C ALA A 445 -24.15 24.91 -15.52
N SER A 446 -24.44 26.13 -15.06
CA SER A 446 -25.78 26.73 -14.97
C SER A 446 -25.94 28.00 -15.81
N GLU A 447 -27.19 28.33 -16.13
CA GLU A 447 -27.60 29.57 -16.79
C GLU A 447 -28.49 30.41 -15.86
N GLU A 448 -28.41 31.73 -16.01
CA GLU A 448 -29.30 32.68 -15.33
C GLU A 448 -30.63 32.76 -16.08
N THR A 449 -31.75 32.75 -15.35
CA THR A 449 -33.08 32.92 -15.92
C THR A 449 -33.75 34.19 -15.42
N LYS A 450 -34.61 34.80 -16.25
CA LYS A 450 -35.32 36.06 -15.97
C LYS A 450 -36.80 36.05 -16.34
N ASP A 451 -37.29 35.00 -17.00
CA ASP A 451 -38.72 34.87 -17.36
C ASP A 451 -39.46 34.12 -16.26
N PHE A 452 -39.95 34.86 -15.28
CA PHE A 452 -40.72 34.33 -14.16
C PHE A 452 -42.19 34.70 -14.26
N ARG A 453 -43.05 33.78 -13.86
CA ARG A 453 -44.49 34.00 -13.78
C ARG A 453 -45.02 33.39 -12.49
N PRO A 454 -46.09 33.94 -11.90
CA PRO A 454 -46.78 33.26 -10.82
C PRO A 454 -47.27 31.88 -11.29
N SER A 455 -46.94 30.83 -10.55
CA SER A 455 -47.36 29.46 -10.81
C SER A 455 -48.87 29.31 -10.54
N GLN A 456 -49.60 28.71 -11.49
CA GLN A 456 -51.06 28.56 -11.40
C GLN A 456 -51.53 27.15 -11.81
N GLY A 457 -52.77 26.79 -11.46
CA GLY A 457 -53.41 25.56 -11.96
C GLY A 457 -53.10 24.27 -11.19
N TRP A 458 -52.34 24.35 -10.09
CA TRP A 458 -51.95 23.21 -9.28
C TRP A 458 -52.55 23.27 -7.86
N ASN A 459 -52.88 22.11 -7.29
CA ASN A 459 -53.44 22.03 -5.94
C ASN A 459 -52.32 22.02 -4.88
N LEU A 460 -52.33 23.00 -3.98
CA LEU A 460 -51.35 23.15 -2.89
C LEU A 460 -51.75 22.42 -1.60
N LEU A 461 -52.98 21.94 -1.49
CA LEU A 461 -53.46 21.25 -0.30
C LEU A 461 -53.16 19.74 -0.40
N SER A 462 -52.73 19.14 0.71
CA SER A 462 -52.61 17.69 0.83
C SER A 462 -53.98 17.04 1.03
N PHE A 463 -54.18 15.86 0.46
CA PHE A 463 -55.41 15.07 0.61
C PHE A 463 -55.60 14.59 2.06
N ASP A 464 -54.50 14.20 2.72
CA ASP A 464 -54.52 13.60 4.06
C ASP A 464 -54.40 14.64 5.20
N ALA A 465 -54.08 15.89 4.88
CA ALA A 465 -53.92 16.97 5.85
C ALA A 465 -54.21 18.34 5.23
N PRO A 466 -55.50 18.75 5.10
CA PRO A 466 -55.87 20.05 4.54
C PRO A 466 -55.62 21.15 5.58
N GLU A 467 -54.37 21.60 5.66
CA GLU A 467 -53.97 22.75 6.46
C GLU A 467 -54.23 24.07 5.70
N LYS A 468 -54.39 25.17 6.43
CA LYS A 468 -54.52 26.51 5.83
C LYS A 468 -53.18 26.92 5.23
N LEU A 469 -53.18 27.40 3.99
CA LEU A 469 -51.97 27.88 3.32
C LEU A 469 -51.36 29.07 4.06
N PRO A 470 -50.01 29.22 4.06
CA PRO A 470 -49.34 30.39 4.59
C PRO A 470 -49.88 31.68 3.95
N GLU A 471 -50.06 32.72 4.77
CA GLU A 471 -50.44 34.04 4.28
C GLU A 471 -49.28 34.65 3.49
N GLY A 472 -49.56 35.18 2.30
CA GLY A 472 -48.54 35.78 1.43
C GLY A 472 -47.72 34.80 0.59
N LEU A 473 -47.99 33.49 0.66
CA LEU A 473 -47.33 32.45 -0.15
C LEU A 473 -47.23 32.84 -1.63
N GLN A 474 -46.01 32.87 -2.18
CA GLN A 474 -45.75 33.08 -3.61
C GLN A 474 -45.00 31.88 -4.19
N ILE A 475 -45.54 31.30 -5.25
CA ILE A 475 -44.87 30.25 -6.01
C ILE A 475 -44.74 30.75 -7.43
N TRP A 476 -43.54 30.63 -7.97
CA TRP A 476 -43.15 31.09 -9.28
C TRP A 476 -42.87 29.90 -10.20
N GLU A 477 -42.95 30.13 -11.50
CA GLU A 477 -42.56 29.18 -12.52
C GLU A 477 -41.66 29.84 -13.56
N THR A 478 -40.77 29.04 -14.14
CA THR A 478 -39.95 29.40 -15.29
C THR A 478 -39.99 28.25 -16.29
N ARG A 479 -40.20 28.58 -17.57
CA ARG A 479 -40.13 27.59 -18.65
C ARG A 479 -38.69 27.48 -19.13
N LEU A 480 -38.20 26.25 -19.22
CA LEU A 480 -36.83 25.95 -19.61
C LEU A 480 -36.65 26.15 -21.12
N ASN A 481 -35.55 26.80 -21.51
CA ASN A 481 -35.18 27.00 -22.90
C ASN A 481 -34.44 25.76 -23.43
N PRO A 482 -34.96 25.05 -24.46
CA PRO A 482 -34.31 23.86 -25.00
C PRO A 482 -32.88 24.09 -25.52
N GLY A 483 -32.56 25.31 -25.96
CA GLY A 483 -31.24 25.67 -26.50
C GLY A 483 -30.10 25.59 -25.48
N ASP A 484 -30.41 25.75 -24.19
CA ASP A 484 -29.39 25.82 -23.14
C ASP A 484 -28.82 24.44 -22.78
N PHE A 485 -29.57 23.38 -23.04
CA PHE A 485 -29.23 21.99 -22.68
C PHE A 485 -28.32 21.29 -23.68
N ARG A 486 -28.29 21.75 -24.95
CA ARG A 486 -27.47 21.18 -26.04
C ARG A 486 -27.47 19.64 -26.09
N GLY A 487 -28.62 19.01 -25.81
CA GLY A 487 -28.81 17.56 -25.82
C GLY A 487 -28.88 16.88 -24.44
N TYR A 488 -28.46 17.54 -23.36
CA TYR A 488 -28.56 17.04 -21.98
C TYR A 488 -29.47 17.93 -21.13
N ASN A 489 -30.71 17.48 -20.89
CA ASN A 489 -31.64 18.18 -19.99
C ASN A 489 -31.62 17.55 -18.59
N PRO A 490 -30.96 18.17 -17.58
CA PRO A 490 -30.87 17.60 -16.24
C PRO A 490 -32.21 17.63 -15.47
N PHE A 491 -33.17 18.46 -15.90
CA PHE A 491 -34.53 18.47 -15.34
C PHE A 491 -35.42 17.35 -15.90
N CYS A 492 -35.02 16.70 -17.01
CA CYS A 492 -35.60 15.43 -17.46
C CYS A 492 -34.88 14.21 -16.88
N ALA A 493 -33.57 14.29 -16.66
CA ALA A 493 -32.76 13.18 -16.16
C ALA A 493 -32.97 12.95 -14.66
N VAL A 494 -33.18 11.70 -14.25
CA VAL A 494 -33.24 11.31 -12.83
C VAL A 494 -31.86 10.89 -12.32
N ASN A 495 -31.68 10.90 -11.00
CA ASN A 495 -30.42 10.53 -10.34
C ASN A 495 -30.04 9.06 -10.44
N ILE A 496 -31.00 8.17 -10.74
CA ILE A 496 -30.77 6.73 -10.72
C ILE A 496 -29.53 6.33 -11.53
N LEU A 497 -28.75 5.42 -10.96
CA LEU A 497 -27.56 4.86 -11.57
C LEU A 497 -27.89 4.17 -12.89
N HIS A 498 -26.92 4.18 -13.81
CA HIS A 498 -27.01 3.35 -15.01
C HIS A 498 -27.07 1.87 -14.61
N ASP A 499 -26.21 1.48 -13.66
CA ASP A 499 -26.25 0.16 -13.05
C ASP A 499 -27.12 0.16 -11.78
N ARG A 500 -28.22 -0.59 -11.82
CA ARG A 500 -29.20 -0.66 -10.72
C ARG A 500 -29.10 -1.96 -9.93
N LEU A 501 -28.09 -2.79 -10.19
CA LEU A 501 -27.99 -4.15 -9.66
C LEU A 501 -27.83 -4.18 -8.13
N TYR A 502 -27.35 -3.09 -7.53
CA TYR A 502 -26.94 -3.03 -6.13
C TYR A 502 -27.83 -2.18 -5.23
N ILE A 503 -28.94 -1.64 -5.77
CA ILE A 503 -29.89 -0.83 -4.97
C ILE A 503 -30.73 -1.76 -4.10
N GLU A 504 -30.67 -1.54 -2.79
CA GLU A 504 -31.53 -2.19 -1.80
C GLU A 504 -32.85 -1.41 -1.66
N TYR A 505 -33.80 -1.66 -2.59
CA TYR A 505 -35.06 -0.92 -2.71
C TYR A 505 -35.92 -0.91 -1.43
N ASP A 506 -35.82 -1.94 -0.60
CA ASP A 506 -36.55 -2.09 0.66
C ASP A 506 -35.93 -1.31 1.82
N LYS A 507 -34.65 -0.90 1.68
CA LYS A 507 -33.89 -0.22 2.74
C LYS A 507 -33.54 1.23 2.42
N THR A 508 -33.69 1.61 1.16
CA THR A 508 -33.26 2.91 0.64
C THR A 508 -34.45 3.84 0.44
N ASP A 509 -34.28 5.12 0.82
CA ASP A 509 -35.20 6.17 0.39
C ASP A 509 -35.00 6.44 -1.11
N MET A 510 -35.91 5.90 -1.93
CA MET A 510 -35.86 6.05 -3.39
C MET A 510 -36.11 7.48 -3.87
N THR A 511 -36.54 8.41 -3.00
CA THR A 511 -36.83 9.79 -3.38
C THR A 511 -35.59 10.44 -4.01
N THR A 512 -34.42 10.30 -3.39
CA THR A 512 -33.18 10.94 -3.86
C THR A 512 -32.67 10.36 -5.18
N TYR A 513 -32.95 9.07 -5.44
CA TYR A 513 -32.63 8.38 -6.71
C TYR A 513 -33.58 8.78 -7.84
N LEU A 514 -34.81 9.17 -7.52
CA LEU A 514 -35.84 9.56 -8.48
C LEU A 514 -35.91 11.07 -8.71
N ASN A 515 -35.30 11.87 -7.82
CA ASN A 515 -35.10 13.29 -8.02
C ASN A 515 -34.37 13.57 -9.34
N ARG A 516 -34.70 14.72 -9.93
CA ARG A 516 -34.03 15.24 -11.12
C ARG A 516 -32.62 15.67 -10.77
N ARG A 517 -31.70 15.51 -11.72
CA ARG A 517 -30.31 15.99 -11.60
C ARG A 517 -30.21 17.51 -11.64
N GLY A 518 -31.23 18.17 -12.21
CA GLY A 518 -31.30 19.60 -12.36
C GLY A 518 -31.48 20.29 -11.01
N MET A 519 -30.61 21.24 -10.70
CA MET A 519 -30.64 22.04 -9.48
C MET A 519 -31.02 23.50 -9.79
N VAL A 520 -31.66 24.15 -8.82
CA VAL A 520 -32.07 25.56 -8.87
C VAL A 520 -31.34 26.31 -7.77
N PHE A 521 -30.77 27.46 -8.09
CA PHE A 521 -30.07 28.31 -7.13
C PHE A 521 -30.73 29.68 -7.07
N CYS A 522 -30.79 30.26 -5.87
CA CYS A 522 -31.17 31.65 -5.61
C CYS A 522 -30.01 32.32 -4.87
N ASP A 523 -29.43 33.36 -5.47
CA ASP A 523 -28.27 34.10 -4.94
C ASP A 523 -27.11 33.17 -4.53
N GLY A 524 -26.86 32.15 -5.36
CA GLY A 524 -25.81 31.15 -5.15
C GLY A 524 -26.15 30.05 -4.14
N LYS A 525 -27.32 30.08 -3.48
CA LYS A 525 -27.77 29.03 -2.57
C LYS A 525 -28.72 28.06 -3.29
N PRO A 526 -28.56 26.74 -3.15
CA PRO A 526 -29.47 25.80 -3.79
C PRO A 526 -30.82 25.81 -3.08
N LEU A 527 -31.87 25.61 -3.88
CA LEU A 527 -33.21 25.30 -3.40
C LEU A 527 -33.34 23.78 -3.19
N GLN A 528 -34.20 23.36 -2.26
CA GLN A 528 -34.49 21.95 -2.02
C GLN A 528 -35.47 21.40 -3.06
N GLN A 529 -35.13 20.28 -3.71
CA GLN A 529 -36.08 19.60 -4.59
C GLN A 529 -37.16 18.89 -3.76
N VAL A 530 -38.43 19.10 -4.12
CA VAL A 530 -39.57 18.39 -3.53
C VAL A 530 -40.19 17.43 -4.54
N ALA A 531 -40.74 16.31 -4.06
CA ALA A 531 -41.27 15.25 -4.91
C ALA A 531 -42.66 15.59 -5.49
N LEU A 532 -43.47 16.34 -4.72
CA LEU A 532 -44.84 16.69 -5.07
C LEU A 532 -45.03 18.21 -5.05
N TYR A 533 -45.80 18.74 -5.98
CA TYR A 533 -46.06 20.17 -6.09
C TYR A 533 -46.61 20.79 -4.79
N ASN A 534 -47.53 20.10 -4.10
CA ASN A 534 -48.13 20.61 -2.87
C ASN A 534 -47.12 20.82 -1.72
N GLN A 535 -45.96 20.17 -1.77
CA GLN A 535 -44.89 20.33 -0.77
C GLN A 535 -44.26 21.73 -0.82
N LEU A 536 -44.29 22.43 -1.96
CA LEU A 536 -43.83 23.82 -2.09
C LEU A 536 -44.51 24.75 -1.06
N SER A 537 -45.77 24.47 -0.71
CA SER A 537 -46.51 25.27 0.27
C SER A 537 -45.96 25.17 1.70
N ARG A 538 -45.21 24.11 2.02
CA ARG A 538 -44.71 23.81 3.36
C ARG A 538 -43.19 23.92 3.48
N THR A 539 -42.50 23.96 2.35
CA THR A 539 -41.04 24.01 2.29
C THR A 539 -40.63 25.32 1.59
N PRO A 540 -40.35 26.40 2.33
CA PRO A 540 -39.63 27.56 1.78
C PRO A 540 -38.31 27.14 1.14
N GLY A 541 -37.84 27.92 0.16
CA GLY A 541 -36.56 27.64 -0.50
C GLY A 541 -36.55 26.32 -1.27
N SER A 542 -37.63 25.99 -1.99
CA SER A 542 -37.80 24.70 -2.65
C SER A 542 -38.25 24.80 -4.10
N TYR A 543 -38.09 23.71 -4.86
CA TYR A 543 -38.53 23.61 -6.24
C TYR A 543 -39.10 22.23 -6.59
N TRP A 544 -39.98 22.22 -7.58
CA TRP A 544 -40.61 21.06 -8.17
C TRP A 544 -40.51 21.14 -9.70
N VAL A 545 -40.32 20.00 -10.35
CA VAL A 545 -40.12 19.92 -11.80
C VAL A 545 -41.28 19.13 -12.41
N GLU A 546 -41.89 19.67 -13.46
CA GLU A 546 -42.92 18.95 -14.21
C GLU A 546 -42.39 17.62 -14.78
N ALA A 547 -43.29 16.66 -14.99
CA ALA A 547 -42.93 15.32 -15.48
C ALA A 547 -42.16 15.34 -16.83
N ASN A 548 -42.49 16.30 -17.69
CA ASN A 548 -41.84 16.51 -19.00
C ASN A 548 -40.46 17.18 -18.89
N GLY A 549 -40.05 17.66 -17.71
CA GLY A 549 -38.80 18.39 -17.48
C GLY A 549 -38.66 19.68 -18.29
N GLN A 550 -39.76 20.38 -18.59
CA GLN A 550 -39.77 21.64 -19.34
C GLN A 550 -40.10 22.87 -18.49
N THR A 551 -40.70 22.69 -17.32
CA THR A 551 -41.08 23.78 -16.42
C THR A 551 -40.61 23.46 -15.01
N VAL A 552 -40.04 24.46 -14.36
CA VAL A 552 -39.63 24.40 -12.95
C VAL A 552 -40.51 25.37 -12.18
N HIS A 553 -41.17 24.87 -11.15
CA HIS A 553 -41.93 25.65 -10.18
C HIS A 553 -41.10 25.78 -8.91
N PHE A 554 -41.02 26.95 -8.31
CA PHE A 554 -40.18 27.18 -7.14
C PHE A 554 -40.78 28.21 -6.19
N ARG A 555 -40.42 28.07 -4.91
CA ARG A 555 -40.75 28.98 -3.83
C ARG A 555 -39.45 29.49 -3.22
N LEU A 556 -39.31 30.80 -3.12
CA LEU A 556 -38.18 31.42 -2.44
C LEU A 556 -38.33 31.32 -0.92
N GLU A 557 -37.22 31.37 -0.19
CA GLU A 557 -37.19 31.26 1.27
C GLU A 557 -38.08 32.31 1.96
N ASP A 558 -38.15 33.50 1.38
CA ASP A 558 -38.85 34.67 1.90
C ASP A 558 -40.12 35.05 1.11
N ASP A 559 -40.56 34.20 0.18
CA ASP A 559 -41.72 34.42 -0.71
C ASP A 559 -41.64 35.75 -1.53
N SER A 560 -40.43 36.27 -1.76
CA SER A 560 -40.18 37.49 -2.52
C SER A 560 -40.33 37.33 -4.05
N ASP A 561 -40.15 38.42 -4.79
CA ASP A 561 -40.16 38.43 -6.25
C ASP A 561 -38.81 37.95 -6.82
N PRO A 562 -38.75 36.87 -7.62
CA PRO A 562 -37.49 36.35 -8.15
C PRO A 562 -36.76 37.34 -9.08
N ALA A 563 -37.44 38.38 -9.59
CA ALA A 563 -36.79 39.40 -10.42
C ALA A 563 -35.75 40.25 -9.67
N VAL A 564 -35.76 40.25 -8.33
CA VAL A 564 -34.74 40.93 -7.52
C VAL A 564 -33.58 40.02 -7.10
N HIS A 565 -33.65 38.74 -7.46
CA HIS A 565 -32.66 37.71 -7.13
C HIS A 565 -31.92 37.21 -8.37
N CYS A 566 -30.73 36.66 -8.17
CA CYS A 566 -30.04 35.88 -9.20
C CYS A 566 -30.53 34.44 -9.15
N ILE A 567 -31.41 34.06 -10.08
CA ILE A 567 -31.89 32.67 -10.19
C ILE A 567 -31.09 31.95 -11.27
N GLU A 568 -30.48 30.83 -10.90
CA GLU A 568 -29.69 30.01 -11.81
C GLU A 568 -30.23 28.58 -11.89
N LEU A 569 -30.23 28.02 -13.10
CA LEU A 569 -30.67 26.67 -13.41
C LEU A 569 -29.52 25.89 -14.00
N THR A 570 -29.24 24.70 -13.49
CA THR A 570 -28.20 23.84 -14.09
C THR A 570 -28.60 23.39 -15.50
N CYS A 571 -27.71 23.54 -16.46
CA CYS A 571 -27.96 23.19 -17.87
C CYS A 571 -26.95 22.16 -18.42
N ARG A 572 -25.85 21.88 -17.70
CA ARG A 572 -24.75 21.04 -18.17
C ARG A 572 -24.40 19.98 -17.14
N GLU A 573 -23.93 18.82 -17.62
CA GLU A 573 -23.50 17.73 -16.75
C GLU A 573 -22.20 18.09 -16.01
N GLN A 574 -21.23 18.70 -16.72
CA GLN A 574 -19.87 18.93 -16.23
C GLN A 574 -19.40 20.35 -16.53
N CYS A 575 -18.36 20.81 -15.84
CA CYS A 575 -17.73 22.12 -16.08
C CYS A 575 -16.46 21.98 -16.94
N PHE A 576 -15.63 20.96 -16.69
CA PHE A 576 -14.38 20.73 -17.40
C PHE A 576 -14.15 19.25 -17.63
N ALA A 577 -14.26 18.78 -18.86
CA ALA A 577 -14.06 17.38 -19.18
C ALA A 577 -13.85 17.21 -20.69
N PRO A 578 -12.86 16.44 -21.17
CA PRO A 578 -12.75 16.12 -22.59
C PRO A 578 -14.01 15.43 -23.14
N ASP A 579 -14.29 15.61 -24.44
CA ASP A 579 -15.26 14.77 -25.17
C ASP A 579 -14.59 13.56 -25.84
N ILE A 580 -13.26 13.46 -25.76
CA ILE A 580 -12.45 12.37 -26.29
C ILE A 580 -11.74 11.69 -25.12
N PRO A 581 -11.84 10.36 -24.97
CA PRO A 581 -11.19 9.68 -23.85
C PRO A 581 -9.66 9.69 -23.99
N PHE A 582 -8.97 9.39 -22.89
CA PHE A 582 -7.52 9.16 -22.83
C PHE A 582 -6.63 10.39 -23.03
N LEU A 583 -7.19 11.61 -23.14
CA LEU A 583 -6.36 12.82 -23.14
C LEU A 583 -5.59 12.91 -21.83
N SER A 584 -4.27 13.07 -21.93
CA SER A 584 -3.33 12.91 -20.81
C SER A 584 -2.38 14.10 -20.71
N TYR A 585 -1.66 14.24 -19.60
CA TYR A 585 -0.75 15.38 -19.37
C TYR A 585 -1.46 16.74 -19.47
N ILE A 586 -2.61 16.85 -18.83
CA ILE A 586 -3.38 18.10 -18.72
C ILE A 586 -3.26 18.64 -17.29
N LYS A 587 -2.97 19.93 -17.18
CA LYS A 587 -3.00 20.67 -15.91
C LYS A 587 -4.20 21.60 -15.87
N VAL A 588 -4.94 21.56 -14.77
CA VAL A 588 -6.04 22.47 -14.45
C VAL A 588 -5.70 23.14 -13.12
N LYS A 589 -5.57 24.48 -13.12
CA LYS A 589 -5.11 25.22 -11.95
C LYS A 589 -5.98 26.43 -11.61
N GLY A 590 -6.38 26.54 -10.34
CA GLY A 590 -6.99 27.76 -9.82
C GLY A 590 -8.42 28.03 -10.31
N LEU A 591 -9.11 27.02 -10.82
CA LEU A 591 -10.45 27.17 -11.41
C LEU A 591 -11.52 26.76 -10.41
N THR A 592 -12.62 27.51 -10.38
CA THR A 592 -13.84 27.15 -9.67
C THR A 592 -14.84 26.54 -10.64
N CYS A 593 -15.21 25.27 -10.43
CA CYS A 593 -16.24 24.57 -11.18
C CYS A 593 -17.52 24.49 -10.34
N ALA A 594 -18.58 25.15 -10.79
CA ALA A 594 -19.80 25.30 -10.01
C ALA A 594 -21.07 24.83 -10.73
N HIS A 595 -22.03 24.32 -9.94
CA HIS A 595 -23.40 23.99 -10.36
C HIS A 595 -23.45 22.87 -11.41
N ALA A 596 -22.64 21.83 -11.24
CA ALA A 596 -22.59 20.69 -12.17
C ALA A 596 -23.74 19.72 -11.94
N ALA A 597 -24.54 19.43 -12.96
CA ALA A 597 -25.66 18.48 -12.88
C ALA A 597 -25.21 17.04 -13.19
N THR A 598 -24.13 16.57 -12.55
CA THR A 598 -23.61 15.20 -12.71
C THR A 598 -24.59 14.15 -12.17
N GLY A 599 -24.58 12.93 -12.71
CA GLY A 599 -25.37 11.82 -12.17
C GLY A 599 -24.72 11.10 -10.98
N ALA A 600 -25.42 10.09 -10.45
CA ALA A 600 -24.83 9.14 -9.50
C ALA A 600 -23.66 8.36 -10.15
N PRO A 601 -22.63 7.96 -9.36
CA PRO A 601 -21.25 7.66 -9.79
C PRO A 601 -20.99 6.40 -10.64
N VAL A 602 -21.94 5.91 -11.45
CA VAL A 602 -21.66 4.90 -12.50
C VAL A 602 -22.50 5.22 -13.75
N PRO A 603 -21.87 5.65 -14.86
CA PRO A 603 -20.45 6.00 -14.99
C PRO A 603 -20.04 7.17 -14.08
N GLN A 604 -18.81 7.13 -13.55
CA GLN A 604 -18.22 8.22 -12.77
C GLN A 604 -17.97 9.42 -13.69
N ARG A 605 -18.67 10.52 -13.48
CA ARG A 605 -18.50 11.78 -14.24
C ARG A 605 -18.59 12.95 -13.30
N GLY A 606 -17.46 13.63 -13.12
CA GLY A 606 -17.32 14.74 -12.20
C GLY A 606 -17.66 16.09 -12.82
N ALA A 607 -17.75 17.12 -11.98
CA ALA A 607 -17.67 18.51 -12.42
C ALA A 607 -16.37 18.76 -13.19
N ILE A 608 -15.27 18.13 -12.74
CA ILE A 608 -14.03 17.91 -13.49
C ILE A 608 -13.88 16.41 -13.80
N SER A 609 -13.60 16.02 -15.05
CA SER A 609 -13.32 14.62 -15.41
C SER A 609 -12.07 14.50 -16.27
N CYS A 610 -11.21 13.56 -15.91
CA CYS A 610 -10.06 13.16 -16.74
C CYS A 610 -10.48 12.31 -17.95
N TYR A 611 -11.70 11.75 -17.92
CA TYR A 611 -12.28 10.91 -18.97
C TYR A 611 -11.31 9.81 -19.43
N ARG A 612 -10.86 8.98 -18.47
CA ARG A 612 -9.93 7.86 -18.68
C ARG A 612 -8.51 8.28 -19.09
N GLY A 613 -8.18 9.56 -18.99
CA GLY A 613 -6.82 10.10 -19.15
C GLY A 613 -5.91 9.79 -17.96
N HIS A 614 -4.60 9.95 -18.17
CA HIS A 614 -3.58 9.75 -17.14
C HIS A 614 -2.67 10.98 -16.98
N HIS A 615 -1.93 11.04 -15.88
CA HIS A 615 -0.96 12.11 -15.60
C HIS A 615 -1.59 13.51 -15.64
N TRP A 616 -2.81 13.63 -15.11
CA TRP A 616 -3.44 14.93 -14.90
C TRP A 616 -2.90 15.59 -13.62
N ILE A 617 -2.87 16.92 -13.62
CA ILE A 617 -2.63 17.72 -12.41
C ILE A 617 -3.85 18.62 -12.21
N ILE A 618 -4.58 18.39 -11.12
CA ILE A 618 -5.70 19.23 -10.68
C ILE A 618 -5.23 19.93 -9.41
N GLU A 619 -4.98 21.23 -9.50
CA GLU A 619 -4.26 21.98 -8.49
C GLU A 619 -5.02 23.25 -8.13
N ASP A 620 -5.16 23.54 -6.83
CA ASP A 620 -5.78 24.77 -6.31
C ASP A 620 -7.20 25.03 -6.89
N CYS A 621 -7.93 23.98 -7.28
CA CYS A 621 -9.26 24.10 -7.87
C CYS A 621 -10.35 24.02 -6.82
N LYS A 622 -11.51 24.64 -7.10
CA LYS A 622 -12.70 24.55 -6.26
C LYS A 622 -13.82 23.83 -6.98
N ILE A 623 -14.51 22.94 -6.28
CA ILE A 623 -15.80 22.39 -6.72
C ILE A 623 -16.87 22.93 -5.78
N GLU A 624 -17.89 23.58 -6.34
CA GLU A 624 -19.02 24.14 -5.60
C GLU A 624 -20.34 23.60 -6.16
N TRP A 625 -21.03 22.77 -5.39
CA TRP A 625 -22.29 22.15 -5.77
C TRP A 625 -22.20 21.29 -7.04
N SER A 626 -21.84 20.03 -6.84
CA SER A 626 -22.02 18.98 -7.85
C SER A 626 -23.15 18.06 -7.42
N ASN A 627 -24.10 17.79 -8.31
CA ASN A 627 -25.26 16.94 -8.00
C ASN A 627 -24.86 15.49 -7.62
N GLY A 628 -23.69 15.02 -8.07
CA GLY A 628 -23.23 13.66 -7.88
C GLY A 628 -21.73 13.57 -7.57
N VAL A 629 -20.86 13.71 -8.58
CA VAL A 629 -19.41 13.54 -8.44
C VAL A 629 -18.69 14.89 -8.58
N GLY A 630 -17.74 15.18 -7.69
CA GLY A 630 -16.91 16.38 -7.79
C GLY A 630 -15.83 16.25 -8.88
N ILE A 631 -14.90 15.31 -8.69
CA ILE A 631 -13.77 15.04 -9.59
C ILE A 631 -13.77 13.56 -9.96
N ASP A 632 -13.62 13.26 -11.25
CA ASP A 632 -13.40 11.89 -11.74
C ASP A 632 -12.00 11.73 -12.36
N ILE A 633 -11.32 10.64 -11.98
CA ILE A 633 -9.95 10.30 -12.37
C ILE A 633 -9.80 8.86 -12.88
N GLY A 634 -10.91 8.15 -13.09
CA GLY A 634 -10.89 6.70 -13.32
C GLY A 634 -11.26 6.26 -14.74
N ASN A 635 -11.59 4.97 -14.84
CA ASN A 635 -12.12 4.36 -16.07
C ASN A 635 -13.62 4.66 -16.33
N GLU A 636 -14.24 5.53 -15.52
CA GLU A 636 -15.68 5.79 -15.37
C GLU A 636 -16.53 4.60 -14.89
N CYS A 637 -16.38 3.42 -15.47
CA CYS A 637 -17.13 2.22 -15.07
C CYS A 637 -16.38 0.93 -15.42
N TRP A 638 -16.85 -0.20 -14.86
CA TRP A 638 -16.27 -1.52 -15.08
C TRP A 638 -16.65 -2.13 -16.45
N HIS A 639 -17.63 -1.57 -17.14
CA HIS A 639 -18.08 -2.07 -18.45
C HIS A 639 -17.21 -1.57 -19.62
N HIS A 640 -16.44 -0.51 -19.41
CA HIS A 640 -15.50 -0.01 -20.41
C HIS A 640 -14.28 -0.92 -20.50
N SER A 641 -14.10 -1.56 -21.66
CA SER A 641 -12.93 -2.40 -21.93
C SER A 641 -11.64 -1.59 -21.86
N PHE A 642 -10.61 -2.25 -21.34
CA PHE A 642 -9.24 -1.75 -21.39
C PHE A 642 -8.66 -1.96 -22.79
N ILE A 643 -7.86 -0.99 -23.24
CA ILE A 643 -6.95 -1.21 -24.36
C ILE A 643 -5.62 -1.75 -23.83
N GLU A 644 -4.89 -2.51 -24.64
CA GLU A 644 -3.58 -3.05 -24.25
C GLU A 644 -2.65 -1.91 -23.83
N ASN A 645 -2.02 -2.04 -22.66
CA ASN A 645 -1.16 -1.01 -22.05
C ASN A 645 -1.87 0.31 -21.71
N GLN A 646 -3.20 0.33 -21.54
CA GLN A 646 -3.90 1.52 -21.05
C GLN A 646 -3.38 1.91 -19.66
N ILE A 647 -2.99 3.16 -19.50
CA ILE A 647 -2.64 3.74 -18.21
C ILE A 647 -3.87 4.49 -17.68
N ILE A 648 -4.22 4.28 -16.41
CA ILE A 648 -5.28 5.00 -15.71
C ILE A 648 -4.71 5.45 -14.36
N GLY A 649 -4.91 6.72 -14.02
CA GLY A 649 -4.33 7.32 -12.83
C GLY A 649 -3.04 8.08 -13.12
N HIS A 650 -2.05 7.97 -12.24
CA HIS A 650 -0.95 8.93 -12.10
C HIS A 650 -1.45 10.37 -11.88
N THR A 651 -2.70 10.54 -11.44
CA THR A 651 -3.31 11.85 -11.27
C THR A 651 -2.83 12.46 -9.97
N VAL A 652 -2.46 13.74 -10.03
CA VAL A 652 -2.16 14.57 -8.88
C VAL A 652 -3.37 15.46 -8.61
N ILE A 653 -3.93 15.37 -7.41
CA ILE A 653 -4.97 16.27 -6.92
C ILE A 653 -4.44 16.96 -5.68
N ARG A 654 -4.18 18.27 -5.78
CA ARG A 654 -3.61 19.01 -4.66
C ARG A 654 -4.25 20.35 -4.39
N GLY A 655 -4.31 20.74 -3.11
CA GLY A 655 -4.75 22.07 -2.70
C GLY A 655 -6.20 22.41 -3.09
N CYS A 656 -7.01 21.41 -3.46
CA CYS A 656 -8.37 21.64 -3.94
C CYS A 656 -9.37 21.77 -2.78
N GLU A 657 -10.41 22.58 -2.99
CA GLU A 657 -11.57 22.66 -2.10
C GLU A 657 -12.78 22.02 -2.78
N ILE A 658 -13.24 20.87 -2.29
CA ILE A 658 -14.37 20.14 -2.84
C ILE A 658 -15.52 20.26 -1.85
N ARG A 659 -16.50 21.11 -2.19
CA ARG A 659 -17.66 21.39 -1.35
C ARG A 659 -18.95 20.90 -2.01
N ASP A 660 -19.77 20.22 -1.21
CA ASP A 660 -21.15 19.86 -1.54
C ASP A 660 -21.25 18.98 -2.81
N ALA A 661 -20.44 17.93 -2.88
CA ALA A 661 -20.59 16.88 -3.88
C ALA A 661 -21.66 15.85 -3.44
N GLY A 662 -22.70 15.64 -4.25
CA GLY A 662 -23.89 14.91 -3.83
C GLY A 662 -23.68 13.47 -3.39
N VAL A 663 -22.73 12.76 -4.02
CA VAL A 663 -22.44 11.36 -3.74
C VAL A 663 -20.95 11.14 -3.46
N CYS A 664 -20.07 11.63 -4.33
CA CYS A 664 -18.64 11.40 -4.20
C CYS A 664 -17.81 12.66 -4.48
N GLY A 665 -16.85 12.98 -3.61
CA GLY A 665 -15.97 14.13 -3.81
C GLY A 665 -14.98 13.86 -4.93
N ILE A 666 -14.18 12.80 -4.80
CA ILE A 666 -13.24 12.31 -5.81
C ILE A 666 -13.53 10.83 -6.09
N ALA A 667 -13.86 10.49 -7.33
CA ALA A 667 -14.14 9.14 -7.77
C ALA A 667 -13.06 8.62 -8.73
N GLY A 668 -12.57 7.40 -8.53
CA GLY A 668 -11.53 6.82 -9.38
C GLY A 668 -11.58 5.29 -9.48
N MET A 669 -12.12 4.77 -10.57
CA MET A 669 -12.09 3.33 -10.85
C MET A 669 -10.81 2.91 -11.60
N PHE A 670 -10.10 1.90 -11.07
CA PHE A 670 -8.83 1.37 -11.60
C PHE A 670 -7.66 2.37 -11.65
N ALA A 671 -7.75 3.46 -10.89
CA ALA A 671 -6.76 4.51 -10.90
C ALA A 671 -5.60 4.17 -9.94
N THR A 672 -4.39 4.07 -10.47
CA THR A 672 -3.17 3.73 -9.72
C THR A 672 -2.21 4.91 -9.64
N ASP A 673 -1.19 4.80 -8.78
CA ASP A 673 -0.09 5.75 -8.64
C ASP A 673 -0.57 7.19 -8.35
N LEU A 674 -1.59 7.31 -7.49
CA LEU A 674 -2.27 8.57 -7.19
C LEU A 674 -1.52 9.37 -6.12
N LEU A 675 -1.43 10.68 -6.33
CA LEU A 675 -1.08 11.63 -5.28
C LEU A 675 -2.30 12.50 -4.98
N ILE A 676 -2.91 12.30 -3.81
CA ILE A 676 -4.03 13.12 -3.36
C ILE A 676 -3.59 13.81 -2.07
N GLU A 677 -3.26 15.10 -2.16
CA GLU A 677 -2.69 15.82 -1.03
C GLU A 677 -3.24 17.22 -0.79
N ASP A 678 -3.22 17.66 0.46
CA ASP A 678 -3.53 19.04 0.84
C ASP A 678 -4.94 19.54 0.47
N ASN A 679 -5.88 18.63 0.20
CA ASN A 679 -7.24 18.97 -0.19
C ASN A 679 -8.15 19.18 1.03
N ARG A 680 -9.20 20.01 0.88
CA ARG A 680 -10.33 20.09 1.80
C ARG A 680 -11.57 19.50 1.13
N ILE A 681 -12.17 18.50 1.76
CA ILE A 681 -13.38 17.82 1.27
C ILE A 681 -14.48 18.00 2.33
N GLU A 682 -15.54 18.71 1.97
CA GLU A 682 -16.58 19.14 2.91
C GLU A 682 -17.99 18.97 2.31
N GLY A 683 -18.95 18.51 3.12
CA GLY A 683 -20.36 18.42 2.70
C GLY A 683 -20.68 17.31 1.68
N THR A 684 -19.73 16.42 1.39
CA THR A 684 -19.94 15.30 0.46
C THR A 684 -21.00 14.32 0.99
N GLY A 685 -21.88 13.83 0.11
CA GLY A 685 -22.89 12.82 0.42
C GLY A 685 -24.29 13.36 0.69
N TRP A 686 -24.53 14.65 0.44
CA TRP A 686 -25.82 15.30 0.72
C TRP A 686 -27.03 14.68 0.00
N GLN A 687 -26.83 13.92 -1.08
CA GLN A 687 -27.92 13.17 -1.75
C GLN A 687 -28.36 11.93 -0.97
N LYS A 688 -27.65 11.51 0.09
CA LYS A 688 -28.02 10.37 0.94
C LYS A 688 -28.14 9.05 0.14
N MET A 689 -27.16 8.78 -0.72
CA MET A 689 -27.14 7.63 -1.65
C MET A 689 -26.14 6.54 -1.23
N GLU A 690 -25.77 6.44 0.04
CA GLU A 690 -24.76 5.49 0.54
C GLU A 690 -25.09 4.01 0.31
N LEU A 691 -26.38 3.65 0.30
CA LEU A 691 -26.82 2.26 0.06
C LEU A 691 -26.77 1.87 -1.41
N SER A 692 -26.38 2.76 -2.32
CA SER A 692 -25.94 2.34 -3.65
C SER A 692 -24.48 1.94 -3.70
N TRP A 693 -23.79 1.96 -2.56
CA TRP A 693 -22.41 1.53 -2.40
C TRP A 693 -21.41 2.34 -3.19
N GLU A 694 -21.60 3.66 -3.30
CA GLU A 694 -20.69 4.53 -4.06
C GLU A 694 -20.40 5.89 -3.41
N ALA A 695 -20.92 6.13 -2.20
CA ALA A 695 -20.80 7.43 -1.54
C ALA A 695 -19.51 7.52 -0.71
N GLY A 696 -18.67 8.51 -1.01
CA GLY A 696 -17.43 8.74 -0.26
C GLY A 696 -16.79 10.09 -0.56
N GLY A 697 -16.13 10.71 0.43
CA GLY A 697 -15.31 11.90 0.21
C GLY A 697 -14.28 11.66 -0.90
N ILE A 698 -13.57 10.54 -0.78
CA ILE A 698 -12.81 9.90 -1.86
C ILE A 698 -13.31 8.46 -1.99
N LYS A 699 -13.66 8.04 -3.21
CA LYS A 699 -13.90 6.63 -3.51
C LYS A 699 -13.01 6.16 -4.67
N VAL A 700 -12.12 5.22 -4.40
CA VAL A 700 -11.23 4.61 -5.40
C VAL A 700 -11.41 3.10 -5.45
N HIS A 701 -11.20 2.52 -6.64
CA HIS A 701 -11.29 1.07 -6.84
C HIS A 701 -9.99 0.54 -7.42
N ASN A 702 -9.51 -0.61 -6.94
CA ASN A 702 -8.26 -1.22 -7.40
C ASN A 702 -7.07 -0.25 -7.35
N SER A 703 -7.01 0.58 -6.30
CA SER A 703 -5.95 1.57 -6.19
C SER A 703 -4.66 0.89 -5.75
N ILE A 704 -3.58 1.15 -6.49
CA ILE A 704 -2.26 0.56 -6.24
C ILE A 704 -1.21 1.67 -6.23
N ASN A 705 -0.24 1.58 -5.33
CA ASN A 705 0.90 2.51 -5.22
C ASN A 705 0.52 3.97 -4.94
N SER A 706 -0.59 4.24 -4.25
CA SER A 706 -1.08 5.61 -4.04
C SER A 706 -0.65 6.21 -2.69
N LEU A 707 -0.42 7.52 -2.69
CA LEU A 707 -0.14 8.34 -1.51
C LEU A 707 -1.28 9.34 -1.30
N ILE A 708 -2.05 9.14 -0.22
CA ILE A 708 -3.17 10.02 0.18
C ILE A 708 -2.76 10.70 1.48
N ARG A 709 -2.43 12.00 1.43
CA ARG A 709 -1.84 12.67 2.58
C ARG A 709 -2.29 14.10 2.84
N ARG A 710 -2.29 14.52 4.10
CA ARG A 710 -2.56 15.93 4.48
C ARG A 710 -3.91 16.48 4.00
N ASN A 711 -4.88 15.60 3.72
CA ASN A 711 -6.22 16.02 3.35
C ASN A 711 -7.06 16.27 4.62
N VAL A 712 -8.00 17.20 4.53
CA VAL A 712 -8.97 17.51 5.58
C VAL A 712 -10.36 17.14 5.10
N PHE A 713 -10.94 16.14 5.73
CA PHE A 713 -12.33 15.76 5.54
C PHE A 713 -13.15 16.29 6.72
N THR A 714 -14.27 16.95 6.42
CA THR A 714 -15.18 17.45 7.47
C THR A 714 -16.62 17.42 6.99
N LYS A 715 -17.58 17.10 7.87
CA LYS A 715 -19.02 17.14 7.57
C LYS A 715 -19.39 16.28 6.35
N THR A 716 -18.80 15.09 6.21
CA THR A 716 -19.33 14.10 5.26
C THR A 716 -20.64 13.55 5.79
N PHE A 717 -21.65 13.52 4.94
CA PHE A 717 -23.00 13.14 5.33
C PHE A 717 -23.38 11.83 4.67
N ARG A 718 -23.61 10.77 5.46
CA ARG A 718 -23.87 9.42 4.94
C ARG A 718 -22.93 9.07 3.79
N ALA A 719 -21.65 9.27 4.00
CA ALA A 719 -20.60 8.95 3.04
C ALA A 719 -19.34 8.72 3.85
N ASP A 720 -18.58 7.69 3.51
CA ASP A 720 -17.30 7.46 4.16
C ASP A 720 -16.36 8.62 3.80
N HIS A 721 -15.42 8.98 4.66
CA HIS A 721 -14.46 10.02 4.28
C HIS A 721 -13.58 9.49 3.14
N LEU A 722 -13.09 8.26 3.29
CA LEU A 722 -12.32 7.54 2.28
C LEU A 722 -12.81 6.11 2.15
N TRP A 723 -13.16 5.70 0.93
CA TRP A 723 -13.50 4.34 0.59
C TRP A 723 -12.54 3.81 -0.49
N MET A 724 -11.83 2.74 -0.15
CA MET A 724 -10.97 1.99 -1.08
C MET A 724 -11.60 0.62 -1.35
N ASP A 725 -12.08 0.43 -2.57
CA ASP A 725 -12.97 -0.67 -2.94
C ASP A 725 -12.28 -1.69 -3.86
N VAL A 726 -12.09 -2.91 -3.36
CA VAL A 726 -11.50 -4.07 -4.05
C VAL A 726 -10.04 -3.91 -4.48
N GLY A 727 -9.22 -4.91 -4.11
CA GLY A 727 -7.89 -5.11 -4.71
C GLY A 727 -6.93 -3.95 -4.51
N ASN A 728 -6.98 -3.29 -3.35
CA ASN A 728 -6.13 -2.15 -3.05
C ASN A 728 -4.81 -2.62 -2.42
N GLU A 729 -3.68 -2.15 -2.93
CA GLU A 729 -2.36 -2.61 -2.50
C GLU A 729 -1.32 -1.49 -2.49
N ASN A 730 -0.39 -1.54 -1.53
CA ASN A 730 0.75 -0.62 -1.47
C ASN A 730 0.33 0.86 -1.39
N ASN A 731 -0.81 1.16 -0.78
CA ASN A 731 -1.27 2.52 -0.55
C ASN A 731 -0.89 3.01 0.84
N ARG A 732 -0.54 4.29 0.94
CA ARG A 732 -0.28 4.98 2.21
C ARG A 732 -1.25 6.13 2.42
N ILE A 733 -1.97 6.08 3.53
CA ILE A 733 -2.94 7.07 3.97
C ILE A 733 -2.36 7.74 5.21
N THR A 734 -1.78 8.93 5.06
CA THR A 734 -0.98 9.55 6.13
C THR A 734 -1.26 11.02 6.39
N ARG A 735 -1.28 11.45 7.66
CA ARG A 735 -1.49 12.85 8.06
C ARG A 735 -2.80 13.47 7.61
N ASN A 736 -3.84 12.69 7.41
CA ASN A 736 -5.16 13.20 7.08
C ASN A 736 -5.96 13.51 8.36
N LEU A 737 -6.90 14.45 8.26
CA LEU A 737 -7.92 14.69 9.27
C LEU A 737 -9.25 14.14 8.79
N PHE A 738 -9.81 13.20 9.55
CA PHE A 738 -11.12 12.61 9.32
C PHE A 738 -12.07 13.10 10.41
N LEU A 739 -12.73 14.22 10.14
CA LEU A 739 -13.52 14.95 11.14
C LEU A 739 -15.01 14.90 10.81
N ASP A 740 -15.85 14.85 11.84
CA ASP A 740 -17.29 15.11 11.79
C ASP A 740 -18.01 14.30 10.69
N GLY A 741 -18.00 12.97 10.85
CA GLY A 741 -18.77 12.04 10.04
C GLY A 741 -20.23 11.95 10.49
N ILE A 742 -21.14 12.56 9.74
CA ILE A 742 -22.55 12.74 10.11
C ILE A 742 -23.40 11.63 9.52
N GLU A 743 -24.12 10.89 10.36
CA GLU A 743 -24.83 9.67 9.94
C GLU A 743 -23.94 8.74 9.08
N GLN A 744 -22.65 8.71 9.38
CA GLN A 744 -21.60 8.01 8.63
C GLN A 744 -21.34 6.66 9.29
N ARG A 745 -21.25 5.59 8.50
CA ARG A 745 -20.98 4.24 9.03
C ARG A 745 -19.51 4.06 9.43
N GLU A 746 -18.59 4.54 8.60
CA GLU A 746 -17.16 4.47 8.85
C GLU A 746 -16.43 5.68 8.24
N ALA A 747 -15.31 6.09 8.84
CA ALA A 747 -14.47 7.15 8.27
C ALA A 747 -13.62 6.62 7.11
N ILE A 748 -12.89 5.51 7.34
CA ILE A 748 -12.20 4.77 6.29
C ILE A 748 -12.86 3.40 6.10
N PHE A 749 -13.26 3.10 4.86
CA PHE A 749 -13.71 1.77 4.46
C PHE A 749 -12.72 1.14 3.47
N ILE A 750 -12.12 -0.01 3.83
CA ILE A 750 -11.29 -0.80 2.91
C ILE A 750 -11.94 -2.15 2.64
N GLU A 751 -12.26 -2.39 1.38
CA GLU A 751 -13.05 -3.53 0.96
C GLU A 751 -12.22 -4.49 0.08
N CYS A 752 -12.40 -5.81 0.28
CA CYS A 752 -11.89 -6.87 -0.59
C CYS A 752 -10.40 -6.74 -0.98
N SER A 753 -9.52 -6.48 -0.02
CA SER A 753 -8.09 -6.27 -0.29
C SER A 753 -7.25 -7.33 0.44
N ARG A 754 -6.58 -8.23 -0.29
CA ARG A 754 -5.98 -9.46 0.29
C ARG A 754 -4.45 -9.54 0.19
N ASP A 755 -3.90 -9.19 -0.97
CA ASP A 755 -2.56 -9.67 -1.36
C ASP A 755 -1.43 -8.68 -0.97
N GLY A 756 -1.75 -7.39 -0.82
CA GLY A 756 -0.82 -6.33 -0.42
C GLY A 756 -1.14 -5.68 0.94
N ILE A 757 -0.19 -4.88 1.44
CA ILE A 757 -0.35 -4.06 2.65
C ILE A 757 -0.93 -2.71 2.25
N ASN A 758 -1.89 -2.21 3.02
CA ASN A 758 -2.27 -0.81 3.03
C ASN A 758 -1.92 -0.24 4.40
N LEU A 759 -1.26 0.93 4.43
CA LEU A 759 -0.80 1.58 5.65
C LEU A 759 -1.63 2.83 5.92
N ILE A 760 -2.23 2.89 7.10
CA ILE A 760 -2.95 4.04 7.63
C ILE A 760 -2.11 4.56 8.80
N ASP A 761 -1.37 5.64 8.60
CA ASP A 761 -0.45 6.15 9.62
C ASP A 761 -0.56 7.63 9.94
N ASN A 762 -0.31 8.01 11.19
CA ASN A 762 -0.24 9.41 11.60
C ASN A 762 -1.49 10.24 11.21
N ASN A 763 -2.69 9.67 11.17
CA ASN A 763 -3.94 10.39 10.91
C ASN A 763 -4.65 10.76 12.22
N ILE A 764 -5.59 11.70 12.14
CA ILE A 764 -6.48 12.07 13.25
C ILE A 764 -7.92 11.81 12.84
N PHE A 765 -8.64 11.04 13.65
CA PHE A 765 -10.06 10.74 13.50
C PHE A 765 -10.83 11.33 14.68
N TRP A 766 -11.91 12.04 14.39
CA TRP A 766 -12.73 12.66 15.43
C TRP A 766 -14.20 12.77 15.02
N ASN A 767 -15.10 12.38 15.92
CA ASN A 767 -16.57 12.44 15.74
C ASN A 767 -17.07 11.61 14.54
N VAL A 768 -17.09 10.29 14.68
CA VAL A 768 -17.77 9.40 13.70
C VAL A 768 -19.08 8.93 14.32
N GLU A 769 -20.20 9.50 13.89
CA GLU A 769 -21.51 9.37 14.60
C GLU A 769 -22.16 8.00 14.47
N GLY A 770 -21.84 7.23 13.43
CA GLY A 770 -22.59 6.03 13.09
C GLY A 770 -23.90 6.35 12.38
N ARG A 771 -24.39 5.38 11.61
CA ARG A 771 -25.69 5.37 10.96
C ARG A 771 -26.52 4.19 11.44
N PHE A 772 -27.48 4.46 12.31
CA PHE A 772 -28.38 3.46 12.85
C PHE A 772 -29.67 4.12 13.33
N GLN A 773 -30.75 3.34 13.49
CA GLN A 773 -31.96 3.86 14.11
C GLN A 773 -31.84 3.71 15.62
N GLN A 774 -31.93 4.82 16.36
CA GLN A 774 -31.79 4.80 17.81
C GLN A 774 -32.82 3.90 18.50
N ALA A 775 -34.03 3.77 17.93
CA ALA A 775 -35.09 2.91 18.45
C ALA A 775 -34.80 1.41 18.29
N ASP A 776 -33.93 1.02 17.35
CA ASP A 776 -33.53 -0.37 17.14
C ASP A 776 -32.45 -0.82 18.13
N VAL A 777 -31.81 0.12 18.84
CA VAL A 777 -30.87 -0.19 19.92
C VAL A 777 -31.67 -0.73 21.11
N PRO A 778 -31.47 -2.00 21.53
CA PRO A 778 -32.24 -2.59 22.62
C PRO A 778 -32.06 -1.78 23.92
N ASN A 779 -33.16 -1.43 24.57
CA ASN A 779 -33.12 -0.88 25.92
C ASN A 779 -32.75 -2.00 26.91
N GLU A 780 -31.64 -1.86 27.61
CA GLU A 780 -31.16 -2.86 28.56
C GLU A 780 -31.36 -2.37 30.01
N PRO A 781 -32.42 -2.82 30.71
CA PRO A 781 -32.72 -2.36 32.06
C PRO A 781 -31.82 -2.99 33.13
N GLY A 782 -31.28 -2.18 34.03
CA GLY A 782 -30.46 -2.66 35.14
C GLY A 782 -29.10 -3.15 34.69
N SER A 783 -28.62 -4.26 35.25
CA SER A 783 -27.29 -4.82 34.98
C SER A 783 -27.25 -5.80 33.81
N THR A 784 -28.33 -5.98 33.05
CA THR A 784 -28.41 -7.00 31.99
C THR A 784 -27.38 -6.78 30.88
N GLY A 785 -27.09 -5.52 30.55
CA GLY A 785 -26.05 -5.19 29.58
C GLY A 785 -24.64 -5.49 30.05
N TRP A 786 -24.38 -5.52 31.37
CA TRP A 786 -23.04 -5.80 31.90
C TRP A 786 -22.60 -7.26 31.71
N TYR A 787 -23.54 -8.18 31.52
CA TYR A 787 -23.27 -9.61 31.35
C TYR A 787 -23.34 -10.08 29.91
N LYS A 788 -23.64 -9.17 28.98
CA LYS A 788 -23.81 -9.51 27.57
C LYS A 788 -22.45 -9.51 26.89
N MET A 789 -22.06 -10.67 26.39
CA MET A 789 -20.79 -10.85 25.68
C MET A 789 -20.94 -10.66 24.16
N GLU A 790 -22.17 -10.50 23.65
CA GLU A 790 -22.47 -10.32 22.23
C GLU A 790 -23.10 -8.95 21.98
N GLU A 791 -22.54 -8.20 21.04
CA GLU A 791 -23.11 -6.92 20.63
C GLU A 791 -24.24 -7.06 19.60
N PRO A 792 -25.25 -6.16 19.67
CA PRO A 792 -26.22 -6.03 18.60
C PRO A 792 -25.55 -5.44 17.35
N GLY A 793 -25.65 -6.12 16.21
CA GLY A 793 -25.16 -5.63 14.91
C GLY A 793 -25.92 -4.42 14.33
N VAL A 794 -26.58 -3.63 15.18
CA VAL A 794 -27.42 -2.49 14.81
C VAL A 794 -26.61 -1.19 14.81
N VAL A 795 -25.63 -1.06 15.71
CA VAL A 795 -24.81 0.16 15.86
C VAL A 795 -23.54 0.04 15.01
N ASN A 796 -23.10 1.15 14.43
CA ASN A 796 -21.83 1.29 13.70
C ASN A 796 -21.23 2.68 14.00
N GLY A 797 -20.28 3.14 13.18
CA GLY A 797 -19.51 4.36 13.42
C GLY A 797 -18.08 4.03 13.77
N TYR A 798 -17.31 3.63 12.77
CA TYR A 798 -15.93 3.16 12.90
C TYR A 798 -14.92 4.18 12.37
N ALA A 799 -13.75 4.34 12.99
CA ALA A 799 -12.68 5.10 12.32
C ALA A 799 -12.12 4.31 11.12
N VAL A 800 -11.77 3.04 11.33
CA VAL A 800 -11.29 2.15 10.26
C VAL A 800 -12.13 0.89 10.25
N TYR A 801 -12.79 0.64 9.11
CA TYR A 801 -13.56 -0.57 8.85
C TYR A 801 -12.98 -1.33 7.66
N GLY A 802 -12.77 -2.64 7.84
CA GLY A 802 -12.33 -3.53 6.78
C GLY A 802 -13.30 -4.68 6.52
N GLU A 803 -13.66 -4.90 5.26
CA GLU A 803 -14.58 -5.98 4.87
C GLU A 803 -13.93 -6.97 3.90
N GLY A 804 -13.62 -8.17 4.39
CA GLY A 804 -12.85 -9.15 3.62
C GLY A 804 -11.47 -8.62 3.24
N THR A 805 -10.82 -7.93 4.17
CA THR A 805 -9.52 -7.26 3.96
C THR A 805 -8.46 -7.86 4.88
N ASP A 806 -7.35 -8.34 4.34
CA ASP A 806 -6.17 -8.84 5.08
C ASP A 806 -5.08 -7.75 5.12
N ARG A 807 -4.09 -7.88 6.02
CA ARG A 807 -2.84 -7.09 6.02
C ARG A 807 -3.05 -5.57 6.11
N LEU A 808 -4.08 -5.14 6.84
CA LEU A 808 -4.32 -3.72 7.10
C LEU A 808 -3.50 -3.24 8.29
N HIS A 809 -2.59 -2.29 8.08
CA HIS A 809 -1.71 -1.78 9.12
C HIS A 809 -2.17 -0.37 9.53
N VAL A 810 -2.46 -0.19 10.81
CA VAL A 810 -2.97 1.07 11.40
C VAL A 810 -1.98 1.51 12.46
N VAL A 811 -1.20 2.55 12.17
CA VAL A 811 0.02 2.87 12.92
C VAL A 811 0.07 4.33 13.37
N ASN A 812 0.32 4.62 14.64
CA ASN A 812 0.49 5.99 15.15
C ASN A 812 -0.70 6.94 14.92
N ASN A 813 -1.94 6.47 14.78
CA ASN A 813 -3.09 7.35 14.58
C ASN A 813 -3.63 7.86 15.91
N PHE A 814 -4.31 9.00 15.90
CA PHE A 814 -5.20 9.42 16.98
C PHE A 814 -6.65 9.15 16.56
N ILE A 815 -7.34 8.30 17.32
CA ILE A 815 -8.69 7.84 17.01
C ILE A 815 -9.61 8.18 18.18
N GLY A 816 -10.46 9.18 18.01
CA GLY A 816 -11.32 9.68 19.08
C GLY A 816 -12.79 9.78 18.71
N LYS A 817 -13.67 9.54 19.70
CA LYS A 817 -15.12 9.75 19.57
C LYS A 817 -15.77 9.04 18.37
N CYS A 818 -15.40 7.78 18.16
CA CYS A 818 -16.14 6.90 17.25
C CYS A 818 -17.34 6.30 17.99
N ARG A 819 -18.53 6.33 17.39
CA ARG A 819 -19.75 5.83 18.04
C ARG A 819 -19.66 4.36 18.42
N SER A 820 -19.08 3.53 17.56
CA SER A 820 -18.84 2.11 17.82
C SER A 820 -17.37 1.87 18.18
N ALA A 821 -16.48 1.71 17.19
CA ALA A 821 -15.10 1.33 17.46
C ALA A 821 -14.06 2.10 16.68
N GLY A 822 -12.84 2.18 17.22
CA GLY A 822 -11.72 2.73 16.48
C GLY A 822 -11.34 1.87 15.28
N TYR A 823 -11.21 0.56 15.49
CA TYR A 823 -10.87 -0.41 14.45
C TYR A 823 -11.81 -1.60 14.45
N PHE A 824 -12.33 -1.97 13.29
CA PHE A 824 -13.09 -3.21 13.10
C PHE A 824 -12.82 -3.81 11.71
N VAL A 825 -12.61 -5.13 11.66
CA VAL A 825 -12.51 -5.87 10.40
C VAL A 825 -13.30 -7.18 10.49
N LYS A 826 -13.96 -7.60 9.41
CA LYS A 826 -14.69 -8.87 9.38
C LYS A 826 -14.51 -9.66 8.07
N PRO A 827 -14.41 -10.99 8.14
CA PRO A 827 -14.41 -11.84 6.96
C PRO A 827 -15.81 -11.90 6.34
N VAL A 828 -15.87 -12.09 5.02
CA VAL A 828 -17.15 -12.23 4.29
C VAL A 828 -17.10 -13.43 3.35
N ALA A 829 -17.81 -14.50 3.73
CA ALA A 829 -17.71 -15.82 3.11
C ALA A 829 -17.93 -15.81 1.59
N PHE A 830 -18.97 -15.12 1.09
CA PHE A 830 -19.28 -15.12 -0.35
C PHE A 830 -18.21 -14.43 -1.20
N ARG A 831 -17.38 -13.57 -0.59
CA ARG A 831 -16.29 -12.85 -1.25
C ARG A 831 -15.00 -13.69 -1.33
N ILE A 832 -14.87 -14.69 -0.48
CA ILE A 832 -13.75 -15.65 -0.46
C ILE A 832 -13.95 -16.73 -1.55
N GLY A 833 -15.17 -17.26 -1.70
CA GLY A 833 -15.45 -18.44 -2.53
C GLY A 833 -15.55 -18.20 -4.04
N ALA A 834 -16.41 -17.28 -4.49
CA ALA A 834 -16.83 -17.23 -5.90
C ALA A 834 -15.80 -16.56 -6.83
N ASN A 835 -15.07 -15.55 -6.34
CA ASN A 835 -14.08 -14.79 -7.13
C ASN A 835 -12.73 -14.62 -6.41
N LYS A 836 -12.53 -15.24 -5.24
CA LYS A 836 -11.35 -15.06 -4.37
C LYS A 836 -10.93 -13.60 -4.13
N ARG A 837 -11.89 -12.67 -4.21
CA ARG A 837 -11.65 -11.22 -4.09
C ARG A 837 -11.43 -10.76 -2.65
N GLY A 838 -12.04 -11.45 -1.68
CA GLY A 838 -11.94 -11.11 -0.27
C GLY A 838 -10.90 -11.95 0.48
N GLY A 839 -10.23 -11.32 1.43
CA GLY A 839 -9.40 -11.94 2.46
C GLY A 839 -10.22 -12.52 3.62
N THR A 840 -9.51 -13.08 4.60
CA THR A 840 -10.06 -13.71 5.81
C THR A 840 -9.98 -12.81 7.05
N SER A 841 -9.63 -11.53 6.85
CA SER A 841 -9.46 -10.51 7.89
C SER A 841 -8.39 -10.83 8.92
N ARG A 842 -7.22 -11.24 8.42
CA ARG A 842 -6.04 -11.61 9.21
C ARG A 842 -4.85 -10.72 8.93
N GLU A 843 -3.81 -10.86 9.75
CA GLU A 843 -2.53 -10.16 9.62
C GLU A 843 -2.68 -8.63 9.69
N ALA A 844 -3.76 -8.12 10.28
CA ALA A 844 -3.84 -6.71 10.63
C ALA A 844 -2.85 -6.38 11.74
N ARG A 845 -2.28 -5.16 11.70
CA ARG A 845 -1.36 -4.66 12.72
C ARG A 845 -1.85 -3.32 13.25
N ILE A 846 -2.19 -3.27 14.53
CA ILE A 846 -2.66 -2.05 15.20
C ILE A 846 -1.57 -1.59 16.15
N THR A 847 -0.73 -0.65 15.73
CA THR A 847 0.51 -0.32 16.45
C THR A 847 0.57 1.14 16.85
N ASN A 848 0.92 1.42 18.10
CA ASN A 848 1.21 2.76 18.60
C ASN A 848 0.08 3.79 18.40
N ASN A 849 -1.19 3.39 18.28
CA ASN A 849 -2.30 4.32 18.15
C ASN A 849 -2.73 4.87 19.52
N LEU A 850 -3.33 6.06 19.52
CA LEU A 850 -4.01 6.64 20.68
C LEU A 850 -5.52 6.55 20.44
N PHE A 851 -6.23 5.76 21.24
CA PHE A 851 -7.69 5.67 21.24
C PHE A 851 -8.27 6.53 22.35
N TYR A 852 -9.33 7.30 22.05
CA TYR A 852 -9.99 8.17 23.02
C TYR A 852 -11.51 8.02 22.93
N ASP A 853 -12.15 7.58 24.02
CA ASP A 853 -13.60 7.70 24.21
C ASP A 853 -14.41 7.13 23.01
N CYS A 854 -14.01 5.96 22.50
CA CYS A 854 -14.81 5.23 21.50
C CYS A 854 -15.92 4.46 22.22
N GLY A 855 -17.14 4.50 21.69
CA GLY A 855 -18.35 4.14 22.45
C GLY A 855 -18.46 2.67 22.85
N GLU A 856 -17.97 1.75 22.02
CA GLU A 856 -18.08 0.30 22.25
C GLU A 856 -16.72 -0.37 22.41
N ALA A 857 -15.75 -0.03 21.56
CA ALA A 857 -14.45 -0.67 21.56
C ALA A 857 -13.35 0.24 20.99
N ALA A 858 -12.10 -0.04 21.35
CA ALA A 858 -10.96 0.47 20.60
C ALA A 858 -10.72 -0.44 19.39
N ILE A 859 -10.65 -1.75 19.62
CA ILE A 859 -10.24 -2.75 18.63
C ILE A 859 -11.20 -3.93 18.65
N LYS A 860 -11.76 -4.27 17.49
CA LYS A 860 -12.55 -5.48 17.24
C LYS A 860 -11.83 -6.35 16.20
N PHE A 861 -11.09 -7.36 16.67
CA PHE A 861 -10.46 -8.36 15.79
C PHE A 861 -11.38 -9.53 15.52
N PRO A 862 -11.47 -10.02 14.26
CA PRO A 862 -12.24 -11.21 13.96
C PRO A 862 -11.55 -12.45 14.49
N THR A 863 -10.22 -12.55 14.41
CA THR A 863 -9.45 -13.70 14.89
C THR A 863 -8.17 -13.26 15.60
N ARG A 864 -7.55 -14.20 16.32
CA ARG A 864 -6.22 -14.07 16.95
C ARG A 864 -5.03 -14.05 15.98
N ASP A 865 -5.27 -14.01 14.68
CA ASP A 865 -4.22 -13.99 13.64
C ASP A 865 -3.86 -12.55 13.22
N ASN A 866 -4.31 -11.58 14.02
CA ASN A 866 -3.96 -10.17 13.95
C ASN A 866 -2.97 -9.85 15.09
N ASP A 867 -2.43 -8.64 15.09
CA ASP A 867 -1.50 -8.17 16.11
C ASP A 867 -1.80 -6.72 16.53
N ALA A 868 -1.56 -6.42 17.79
CA ALA A 868 -1.64 -5.07 18.33
C ALA A 868 -0.46 -4.84 19.28
N GLN A 869 0.26 -3.72 19.16
CA GLN A 869 1.40 -3.41 20.04
C GLN A 869 1.49 -1.91 20.37
N GLY A 870 1.81 -1.58 21.63
CA GLY A 870 2.17 -0.23 22.04
C GLY A 870 1.05 0.83 21.96
N ASN A 871 -0.22 0.43 21.93
CA ASN A 871 -1.33 1.39 21.86
C ASN A 871 -1.64 2.06 23.21
N LEU A 872 -2.20 3.28 23.18
CA LEU A 872 -2.70 4.00 24.36
C LEU A 872 -4.24 4.07 24.32
N TYR A 873 -4.88 3.70 25.43
CA TYR A 873 -6.34 3.62 25.57
C TYR A 873 -6.84 4.62 26.61
N VAL A 874 -7.44 5.73 26.17
CA VAL A 874 -7.84 6.84 27.03
C VAL A 874 -9.36 6.88 27.17
N LYS A 875 -9.87 6.83 28.41
CA LYS A 875 -11.31 6.85 28.71
C LYS A 875 -12.13 5.79 27.94
N MET A 876 -11.57 4.61 27.72
CA MET A 876 -12.29 3.52 27.08
C MET A 876 -13.30 2.87 28.03
N PRO A 877 -14.46 2.41 27.53
CA PRO A 877 -15.43 1.66 28.33
C PRO A 877 -14.87 0.27 28.69
N GLY A 878 -15.47 -0.46 29.64
CA GLY A 878 -15.05 -1.84 29.91
C GLY A 878 -15.30 -2.77 28.70
N GLY A 879 -14.41 -3.75 28.48
CA GLY A 879 -14.55 -4.71 27.37
C GLY A 879 -14.21 -4.14 25.98
N TYR A 880 -13.39 -3.10 25.93
CA TYR A 880 -13.09 -2.34 24.72
C TYR A 880 -12.10 -3.02 23.75
N LEU A 881 -11.53 -4.17 24.13
CA LEU A 881 -10.65 -4.96 23.28
C LEU A 881 -11.31 -6.31 23.02
N ARG A 882 -11.47 -6.68 21.74
CA ARG A 882 -12.29 -7.84 21.39
C ARG A 882 -11.64 -8.75 20.37
N VAL A 883 -11.81 -10.06 20.60
CA VAL A 883 -11.63 -11.11 19.60
C VAL A 883 -12.96 -11.81 19.39
N LEU A 884 -13.51 -11.73 18.18
CA LEU A 884 -14.89 -12.12 17.89
C LEU A 884 -15.05 -13.63 17.61
N TYR A 885 -14.02 -14.28 17.07
CA TYR A 885 -14.08 -15.71 16.70
C TYR A 885 -12.96 -16.56 17.29
N PRO A 886 -13.26 -17.83 17.67
CA PRO A 886 -14.58 -18.48 17.61
C PRO A 886 -15.59 -17.88 18.60
N ALA A 887 -16.87 -17.87 18.25
CA ALA A 887 -17.92 -17.33 19.10
C ALA A 887 -18.04 -18.12 20.42
N PRO A 888 -18.45 -17.48 21.53
CA PRO A 888 -18.90 -16.08 21.66
C PRO A 888 -17.74 -15.06 21.65
N GLU A 889 -18.06 -13.78 21.46
CA GLU A 889 -17.08 -12.69 21.51
C GLU A 889 -16.41 -12.58 22.89
N ASN A 890 -15.08 -12.38 22.88
CA ASN A 890 -14.31 -12.13 24.09
C ASN A 890 -14.17 -10.63 24.31
N CYS A 891 -14.86 -10.10 25.32
CA CYS A 891 -14.69 -8.72 25.79
C CYS A 891 -13.57 -8.64 26.82
N LEU A 892 -12.51 -7.89 26.53
CA LEU A 892 -11.27 -7.88 27.30
C LEU A 892 -10.91 -6.46 27.74
N ASP A 893 -10.22 -6.37 28.88
CA ASP A 893 -9.42 -5.21 29.25
C ASP A 893 -7.98 -5.39 28.77
N LEU A 894 -7.13 -4.37 28.96
CA LEU A 894 -5.74 -4.42 28.52
C LEU A 894 -4.95 -5.56 29.17
N GLN A 895 -5.15 -5.81 30.47
CA GLN A 895 -4.42 -6.84 31.19
C GLN A 895 -4.73 -8.24 30.62
N ALA A 896 -6.01 -8.55 30.41
CA ALA A 896 -6.42 -9.81 29.80
C ALA A 896 -5.97 -9.92 28.34
N TRP A 897 -6.00 -8.82 27.59
CA TRP A 897 -5.50 -8.75 26.21
C TRP A 897 -4.00 -9.11 26.12
N GLN A 898 -3.20 -8.59 27.05
CA GLN A 898 -1.78 -8.90 27.20
C GLN A 898 -1.54 -10.34 27.64
N GLU A 899 -2.28 -10.82 28.64
CA GLU A 899 -2.08 -12.14 29.21
C GLU A 899 -2.47 -13.27 28.25
N PHE A 900 -3.67 -13.18 27.64
CA PHE A 900 -4.22 -14.28 26.85
C PHE A 900 -3.72 -14.32 25.41
N TYR A 901 -3.40 -13.16 24.82
CA TYR A 901 -3.03 -13.07 23.42
C TYR A 901 -1.60 -12.55 23.21
N GLY A 902 -0.95 -12.00 24.24
CA GLY A 902 0.36 -11.37 24.10
C GLY A 902 0.33 -10.05 23.33
N PHE A 903 -0.86 -9.50 23.08
CA PHE A 903 -1.05 -8.23 22.40
C PHE A 903 -0.81 -7.06 23.34
N ASP A 904 -0.36 -5.93 22.80
CA ASP A 904 -0.12 -4.67 23.47
C ASP A 904 0.75 -4.79 24.73
N ARG A 905 1.88 -5.49 24.64
CA ARG A 905 2.78 -5.67 25.81
C ARG A 905 3.31 -4.35 26.37
N GLU A 906 3.49 -3.34 25.52
CA GLU A 906 3.85 -1.97 25.93
C GLU A 906 2.64 -1.02 25.94
N GLY A 907 1.43 -1.55 25.76
CA GLY A 907 0.20 -0.76 25.77
C GLY A 907 -0.14 -0.21 27.15
N GLN A 908 -0.90 0.88 27.18
CA GLN A 908 -1.15 1.66 28.40
C GLN A 908 -2.60 2.16 28.45
N GLU A 909 -3.10 2.40 29.67
CA GLU A 909 -4.40 3.02 29.91
C GLU A 909 -4.24 4.45 30.45
N GLY A 910 -5.08 5.36 29.96
CA GLY A 910 -5.09 6.77 30.34
C GLY A 910 -6.46 7.26 30.78
N PHE A 911 -6.47 8.27 31.63
CA PHE A 911 -7.68 8.96 32.02
C PHE A 911 -7.40 10.46 32.12
N PHE A 912 -7.44 11.14 30.98
CA PHE A 912 -7.25 12.59 30.84
C PHE A 912 -8.16 13.10 29.72
N THR A 913 -8.34 14.41 29.60
CA THR A 913 -9.28 14.99 28.62
C THR A 913 -8.56 15.39 27.36
N ILE A 914 -9.16 15.07 26.21
CA ILE A 914 -8.71 15.55 24.90
C ILE A 914 -9.88 16.30 24.27
N ARG A 915 -9.62 17.49 23.73
CA ARG A 915 -10.58 18.29 22.97
C ARG A 915 -10.01 18.58 21.59
N VAL A 916 -10.86 18.46 20.58
CA VAL A 916 -10.57 18.88 19.20
C VAL A 916 -11.61 19.92 18.81
N ASP A 917 -11.14 21.08 18.36
CA ASP A 917 -11.93 22.12 17.69
C ASP A 917 -11.79 21.88 16.19
N THR A 918 -12.82 21.31 15.58
CA THR A 918 -12.81 20.87 14.18
C THR A 918 -12.95 22.03 13.19
N GLU A 919 -13.41 23.20 13.64
CA GLU A 919 -13.48 24.41 12.82
C GLU A 919 -12.14 25.14 12.80
N LYS A 920 -11.47 25.25 13.95
CA LYS A 920 -10.14 25.87 14.05
C LYS A 920 -8.99 24.93 13.71
N LEU A 921 -9.27 23.63 13.59
CA LEU A 921 -8.27 22.57 13.41
C LEU A 921 -7.20 22.62 14.51
N THR A 922 -7.65 22.61 15.77
CA THR A 922 -6.76 22.59 16.93
C THR A 922 -7.12 21.46 17.90
N LEU A 923 -6.11 20.93 18.59
CA LEU A 923 -6.26 19.90 19.62
C LEU A 923 -5.61 20.36 20.93
N GLU A 924 -6.24 20.06 22.06
CA GLU A 924 -5.70 20.32 23.39
C GLU A 924 -5.93 19.13 24.33
N MET A 925 -4.96 18.87 25.20
CA MET A 925 -5.04 17.82 26.23
C MET A 925 -4.96 18.43 27.62
N GLU A 926 -5.74 17.91 28.57
CA GLU A 926 -5.78 18.37 29.96
C GLU A 926 -5.64 17.20 30.92
N LYS A 927 -4.87 17.40 31.99
CA LYS A 927 -4.73 16.44 33.10
C LYS A 927 -6.10 16.20 33.75
N ALA A 928 -6.33 14.99 34.24
CA ALA A 928 -7.49 14.74 35.08
C ALA A 928 -7.18 15.03 36.55
N ASP A 929 -8.09 15.72 37.22
CA ASP A 929 -8.02 15.97 38.66
C ASP A 929 -8.17 14.68 39.48
N HIS A 930 -8.87 13.69 38.94
CA HIS A 930 -9.06 12.38 39.53
C HIS A 930 -9.11 11.28 38.46
N VAL A 931 -8.63 10.10 38.81
CA VAL A 931 -8.85 8.87 38.03
C VAL A 931 -9.98 8.04 38.65
N PRO A 932 -10.73 7.23 37.89
CA PRO A 932 -11.76 6.35 38.43
C PRO A 932 -11.15 5.40 39.47
N GLY A 933 -11.42 5.64 40.75
CA GLY A 933 -10.95 4.80 41.85
C GLY A 933 -12.05 3.92 42.38
N GLY A 934 -12.01 2.61 42.15
CA GLY A 934 -12.70 1.67 43.05
C GLY A 934 -11.98 1.59 44.40
N ARG A 935 -12.47 0.81 45.38
CA ARG A 935 -11.67 0.21 46.49
C ARG A 935 -11.62 -1.32 46.32
N HIS A 936 -10.45 -1.95 46.20
CA HIS A 936 -10.26 -3.39 46.08
C HIS A 936 -9.14 -3.68 47.04
N HIS A 937 -9.47 -4.60 47.92
CA HIS A 937 -8.65 -5.02 49.01
C HIS A 937 -7.45 -5.81 48.44
N GLY A 938 -6.34 -5.11 48.20
CA GLY A 938 -5.00 -5.70 48.33
C GLY A 938 -4.38 -6.44 47.15
N THR A 939 -4.79 -6.24 45.89
CA THR A 939 -4.20 -6.97 44.74
C THR A 939 -3.36 -6.16 43.74
N GLY A 940 -3.25 -4.82 43.88
CA GLY A 940 -2.49 -3.98 42.93
C GLY A 940 -3.24 -3.73 41.61
N ARG A 941 -4.02 -2.65 41.55
CA ARG A 941 -5.05 -2.38 40.54
C ARG A 941 -4.59 -1.56 39.32
N GLN A 942 -5.36 -1.72 38.23
CA GLN A 942 -5.49 -0.86 37.03
C GLN A 942 -4.90 0.57 37.22
N GLU A 943 -3.71 0.79 36.67
CA GLU A 943 -2.95 2.04 36.77
C GLU A 943 -3.23 2.95 35.56
N TYR A 944 -4.28 3.76 35.65
CA TYR A 944 -4.52 4.81 34.65
C TYR A 944 -3.50 5.96 34.81
N THR A 945 -2.92 6.43 33.71
CA THR A 945 -2.19 7.70 33.72
C THR A 945 -3.16 8.90 33.64
N ALA A 946 -3.11 9.79 34.64
CA ALA A 946 -3.94 10.99 34.69
C ALA A 946 -3.34 12.20 33.93
N ASP A 947 -2.07 12.07 33.55
CA ASP A 947 -1.24 13.14 33.00
C ASP A 947 -0.69 12.66 31.65
N PRO A 948 -1.05 13.31 30.52
CA PRO A 948 -0.56 12.89 29.20
C PRO A 948 0.97 12.89 29.11
N GLU A 949 1.66 13.77 29.85
CA GLU A 949 3.13 13.84 29.86
C GLU A 949 3.79 12.62 30.51
N LYS A 950 3.03 11.82 31.27
CA LYS A 950 3.51 10.60 31.94
C LYS A 950 3.26 9.32 31.14
N VAL A 951 2.68 9.43 29.95
CA VAL A 951 2.57 8.28 29.03
C VAL A 951 3.97 7.81 28.68
N LEU A 952 4.24 6.52 28.90
CA LEU A 952 5.54 5.94 28.65
C LEU A 952 5.78 5.78 27.14
N PRO A 953 7.00 6.06 26.64
CA PRO A 953 7.35 5.79 25.26
C PRO A 953 7.29 4.29 24.97
N VAL A 954 6.77 3.91 23.81
CA VAL A 954 6.72 2.57 23.24
C VAL A 954 7.73 2.41 22.10
N LYS A 955 8.05 1.18 21.71
CA LYS A 955 8.91 0.90 20.55
C LYS A 955 8.32 1.55 19.28
N ALA A 956 9.13 2.30 18.55
CA ALA A 956 8.68 2.89 17.29
C ALA A 956 8.37 1.81 16.25
N SER A 957 7.34 2.04 15.42
CA SER A 957 7.07 1.18 14.28
C SER A 957 8.13 1.39 13.20
N MET A 958 8.60 0.29 12.62
CA MET A 958 9.53 0.27 11.49
C MET A 958 8.84 0.58 10.15
N GLU A 959 7.51 0.71 10.15
CA GLU A 959 6.71 0.95 8.94
C GLU A 959 6.49 2.44 8.65
N THR A 960 6.83 3.30 9.61
CA THR A 960 6.58 4.75 9.56
C THR A 960 7.87 5.49 9.88
N ALA A 961 8.31 6.34 8.95
CA ALA A 961 9.55 7.11 9.10
C ALA A 961 9.39 8.38 9.94
N ASP A 962 8.16 8.78 10.28
CA ASP A 962 7.83 10.13 10.72
C ASP A 962 6.57 10.21 11.60
N ASP A 963 6.35 11.39 12.19
CA ASP A 963 5.16 11.77 12.97
C ASP A 963 4.18 12.64 12.14
N PHE A 964 3.15 13.20 12.78
CA PHE A 964 2.16 14.08 12.15
C PHE A 964 2.77 15.30 11.47
N TYR A 965 3.90 15.80 11.98
CA TYR A 965 4.53 17.05 11.56
C TYR A 965 5.71 16.85 10.61
N GLY A 966 6.01 15.62 10.17
CA GLY A 966 7.19 15.38 9.32
C GLY A 966 8.44 14.96 10.07
N THR A 967 8.41 14.84 11.40
CA THR A 967 9.62 14.64 12.20
C THR A 967 9.91 13.16 12.38
N ALA A 968 11.15 12.74 12.11
CA ALA A 968 11.57 11.36 12.29
C ALA A 968 11.52 10.96 13.78
N PRO A 969 10.86 9.85 14.15
CA PRO A 969 10.80 9.40 15.52
C PRO A 969 12.14 8.81 15.95
N LYS A 970 12.40 8.83 17.25
CA LYS A 970 13.50 8.07 17.86
C LYS A 970 13.13 6.58 17.89
N GLU A 971 14.06 5.72 18.31
CA GLU A 971 13.80 4.28 18.51
C GLU A 971 12.55 3.98 19.39
N ARG A 972 12.19 4.92 20.26
CA ARG A 972 10.96 4.91 21.05
C ARG A 972 10.19 6.21 20.87
N ARG A 973 8.86 6.13 20.92
CA ARG A 973 7.93 7.26 20.73
C ARG A 973 6.73 7.13 21.67
N VAL A 974 6.03 8.21 21.96
CA VAL A 974 4.72 8.09 22.61
C VAL A 974 3.69 7.53 21.61
N PRO A 975 2.69 6.76 22.06
CA PRO A 975 1.59 6.34 21.21
C PRO A 975 0.80 7.54 20.67
N GLY A 976 0.37 7.44 19.42
CA GLY A 976 -0.33 8.46 18.67
C GLY A 976 0.56 9.17 17.64
N PRO A 977 -0.01 10.18 16.97
CA PRO A 977 0.60 10.81 15.81
C PRO A 977 1.65 11.85 16.19
N PHE A 978 1.77 12.21 17.47
CA PHE A 978 2.69 13.24 17.95
C PHE A 978 3.94 12.65 18.59
N ALA A 979 5.06 13.37 18.51
CA ALA A 979 6.30 12.99 19.21
C ALA A 979 6.20 13.07 20.75
N VAL A 980 5.35 13.96 21.27
CA VAL A 980 5.13 14.19 22.72
C VAL A 980 3.67 14.57 23.00
N LEU A 981 3.18 14.20 24.18
CA LEU A 981 1.85 14.57 24.68
C LEU A 981 2.01 15.55 25.85
N GLU A 982 1.64 16.82 25.65
CA GLU A 982 1.85 17.91 26.60
C GLU A 982 0.50 18.48 27.05
N ALA A 983 0.27 18.54 28.36
CA ALA A 983 -0.97 19.11 28.89
C ALA A 983 -0.99 20.64 28.73
N GLY A 984 -2.13 21.20 28.33
CA GLY A 984 -2.32 22.64 28.12
C GLY A 984 -1.65 23.20 26.86
N ARG A 985 -1.00 22.36 26.05
CA ARG A 985 -0.52 22.75 24.72
C ARG A 985 -1.67 22.72 23.72
N VAL A 986 -1.78 23.79 22.94
CA VAL A 986 -2.62 23.84 21.74
C VAL A 986 -1.80 23.34 20.56
N TYR A 987 -2.19 22.18 20.02
CA TYR A 987 -1.63 21.60 18.81
C TYR A 987 -2.39 22.17 17.61
N ASP A 988 -1.69 22.81 16.68
CA ASP A 988 -2.23 23.06 15.34
C ASP A 988 -2.22 21.71 14.61
N ILE A 989 -3.39 21.24 14.21
CA ILE A 989 -3.56 19.96 13.55
C ILE A 989 -3.92 20.11 12.08
N ASP A 990 -3.91 21.32 11.50
CA ASP A 990 -4.08 21.48 10.04
C ASP A 990 -2.82 20.93 9.34
N PRO A 991 -2.89 19.74 8.71
CA PRO A 991 -1.70 19.08 8.20
C PRO A 991 -1.09 19.85 7.02
N ARG A 992 -1.87 20.71 6.36
CA ARG A 992 -1.48 21.48 5.16
C ARG A 992 -0.51 22.62 5.45
N LYS A 993 -0.29 22.95 6.73
CA LYS A 993 0.63 24.02 7.16
C LYS A 993 2.04 23.52 7.44
N HIS A 994 2.25 22.21 7.47
CA HIS A 994 3.50 21.58 7.90
C HIS A 994 4.11 20.84 6.71
N ASN A 995 5.17 21.41 6.13
CA ASN A 995 5.90 20.87 4.97
C ASN A 995 7.21 20.21 5.39
#